data_AF-A0A2U1QPR5-F1
#
_entry.id   AF-A0A2U1QPR5-F1
#
_cell.length_a   1.000
_cell.length_b   1.000
_cell.length_c   1.000
_cell.angle_alpha   90.00
_cell.angle_beta   90.00
_cell.angle_gamma   90.00
#
_symmetry.space_group_name_H-M   'P 1'
#
loop_
_entity.id
_entity.type
_entity.pdbx_description
1 polymer ?
#
loop_
_entity_poly.entity_id
_entity_poly.type
_entity_poly.pdbx_seq_one_letter_code
_entity_poly.pdbx_strand_id
1 'polypeptide(L)'
;MQNQKDLHVLQLINPSIYMKSILPIILFLLGINAIAQVPNANNRARISGDTGDMLTIEEGNGTDKDYNAGYYQQDGKYGFVYPENVRQKTIYDIIQFAYNNFIIKKDGLYGIADRKGVIIGKIEFDSIGSISQSNVFIVKKKGKYGSITPDGKPILSIKYDKVLYTGTQNPVSFVENKDGNVSLIFNKDEKTFPQKIDYAEVYANLTILKVNGKFGVIKDQTIIPFEYDSIYVPVAEGYNNFNKSKKVKKINPFAFEYSKLSKTVNLMTIQKAGKVGLADLNSTIIYPADNDAINSVEMKRYYTVKKNNLYGIYFMDSGKKTEIEFDRVYADGTGYVMADKNRKGGAFNMKGEQIIPFEYDPEFIAQYSFGLKITKDKKKGFTDKTGKVIIPPLYDDVDSFYESGMDHFIKVKLGEKVGVINLKNETIIPVNFEWIGEENGFFKVVTPEPNRKFGLYSKTGKLIVPAEYNWITNSETQDSKITVLRKDDNSYNFLNQKSELIFPQNISDYGYVLDQEKLLNPLDVRGKSLLFVKGKNGKCGLLNEITEVLDVPMAYDQIIQRFQSEKNIYYSVKKGKKYGLINAKNQEIIPFQYDFIDVSLIQSNYNDLSDISYSVVVKKEKKFGTVSLKNQVQIPFVYDDLQRISENGLFKAKKGKDYQIINSKNEVLNKGPFDQVANFEQQDGRGTVLKALTFYNNKMKVVNEKGKFLSTEIAMTPHEGYVTFDDLKQALIKALDSPDDTLLKDFANKIAPSDHLLYFFKENLFNKTSLEFTDIKYIKEKYYNDLLEFKNSRWNNKSGFGYNHSSLTDFADYTWEKEGYVTNVRTRDHAFGDTRFMEKVLRNAIKVNGFWISTYFMTRSFENR
;
A
#
# COMPACT_ATOMS: atom_id res chain seq x y z
N MET A 1 5.33 -41.84 47.03
CA MET A 1 3.98 -41.41 47.48
C MET A 1 3.27 -40.88 46.24
N GLN A 2 2.60 -41.75 45.47
CA GLN A 2 1.13 -42.00 45.50
C GLN A 2 0.34 -40.70 45.29
N ASN A 3 -0.56 -40.53 44.32
CA ASN A 3 -1.32 -41.46 43.45
C ASN A 3 -1.69 -40.70 42.16
N GLN A 4 -1.56 -41.27 40.94
CA GLN A 4 -2.49 -42.22 40.29
C GLN A 4 -3.81 -41.51 39.88
N LYS A 5 -4.21 -41.41 38.62
CA LYS A 5 -4.66 -42.44 37.65
C LYS A 5 -5.05 -41.70 36.35
N ASP A 6 -5.10 -42.22 35.14
CA ASP A 6 -4.74 -43.47 34.44
C ASP A 6 -4.80 -43.06 32.94
N LEU A 7 -3.79 -43.33 32.11
CA LEU A 7 -3.64 -44.54 31.28
C LEU A 7 -4.82 -44.78 30.30
N HIS A 8 -4.67 -45.11 29.01
CA HIS A 8 -3.50 -45.35 28.16
C HIS A 8 -3.99 -45.68 26.72
N VAL A 9 -3.10 -45.51 25.71
CA VAL A 9 -2.77 -46.47 24.62
C VAL A 9 -3.90 -46.81 23.61
N LEU A 10 -3.84 -46.38 22.34
CA LEU A 10 -2.95 -46.70 21.19
C LEU A 10 -3.57 -47.74 20.23
N GLN A 11 -3.37 -47.44 18.94
CA GLN A 11 -3.13 -48.35 17.81
C GLN A 11 -4.29 -48.99 17.03
N LEU A 12 -4.45 -48.45 15.81
CA LEU A 12 -4.20 -49.08 14.50
C LEU A 12 -5.19 -50.11 13.91
N ILE A 13 -5.54 -49.80 12.65
CA ILE A 13 -5.80 -50.69 11.49
C ILE A 13 -7.27 -51.11 11.21
N ASN A 14 -7.76 -50.61 10.05
CA ASN A 14 -8.79 -51.08 9.08
C ASN A 14 -9.05 -52.62 9.05
N PRO A 15 -10.15 -53.21 8.50
CA PRO A 15 -11.03 -52.74 7.39
C PRO A 15 -12.55 -53.17 7.42
N SER A 16 -13.33 -52.65 6.45
CA SER A 16 -14.51 -53.20 5.71
C SER A 16 -15.53 -54.21 6.33
N ILE A 17 -16.84 -54.09 5.99
CA ILE A 17 -17.69 -55.12 5.27
C ILE A 17 -19.25 -54.92 5.36
N TYR A 18 -19.88 -54.86 4.16
CA TYR A 18 -21.16 -55.44 3.61
C TYR A 18 -22.56 -55.31 4.24
N MET A 19 -23.59 -55.12 3.37
CA MET A 19 -24.49 -56.15 2.74
C MET A 19 -25.55 -55.43 1.84
N LYS A 20 -26.00 -55.82 0.62
CA LYS A 20 -26.63 -57.05 0.04
C LYS A 20 -26.71 -56.90 -1.51
N SER A 21 -26.19 -57.83 -2.36
CA SER A 21 -26.84 -58.96 -3.09
C SER A 21 -28.02 -58.58 -4.01
N ILE A 22 -28.12 -58.87 -5.33
CA ILE A 22 -28.10 -60.15 -6.08
C ILE A 22 -27.96 -59.88 -7.63
N LEU A 23 -27.25 -60.74 -8.37
CA LEU A 23 -27.09 -60.86 -9.86
C LEU A 23 -28.12 -61.90 -10.43
N PRO A 24 -28.38 -62.15 -11.76
CA PRO A 24 -27.34 -62.35 -12.79
C PRO A 24 -27.65 -62.18 -14.34
N ILE A 25 -26.58 -62.27 -15.17
CA ILE A 25 -26.45 -62.91 -16.53
C ILE A 25 -26.90 -62.10 -17.79
N ILE A 26 -26.18 -61.96 -18.95
CA ILE A 26 -24.88 -62.49 -19.49
C ILE A 26 -24.53 -61.91 -20.91
N LEU A 27 -23.22 -61.94 -21.30
CA LEU A 27 -22.53 -61.90 -22.63
C LEU A 27 -22.69 -60.69 -23.61
N PHE A 28 -21.72 -60.22 -24.42
CA PHE A 28 -20.26 -60.43 -24.64
C PHE A 28 -19.74 -59.41 -25.70
N LEU A 29 -18.52 -58.90 -25.50
CA LEU A 29 -17.40 -58.71 -26.46
C LEU A 29 -17.26 -57.54 -27.50
N LEU A 30 -15.98 -57.07 -27.53
CA LEU A 30 -15.17 -56.31 -28.54
C LEU A 30 -15.31 -54.76 -28.53
N GLY A 31 -14.27 -53.92 -28.46
CA GLY A 31 -12.83 -54.07 -28.33
C GLY A 31 -12.10 -52.73 -28.58
N ILE A 32 -10.96 -52.52 -27.90
CA ILE A 32 -9.77 -51.71 -28.26
C ILE A 32 -9.75 -50.17 -27.99
N ASN A 33 -8.80 -49.80 -27.09
CA ASN A 33 -7.86 -48.65 -26.99
C ASN A 33 -8.33 -47.24 -27.46
N ALA A 34 -8.05 -46.12 -26.79
CA ALA A 34 -6.77 -45.71 -26.20
C ALA A 34 -6.92 -44.50 -25.25
N ILE A 35 -5.88 -44.35 -24.43
CA ILE A 35 -5.54 -43.28 -23.48
C ILE A 35 -5.43 -41.91 -24.19
N ALA A 36 -5.93 -40.83 -23.57
CA ALA A 36 -5.17 -39.58 -23.38
C ALA A 36 -5.97 -38.48 -22.64
N GLN A 37 -5.53 -38.26 -21.41
CA GLN A 37 -5.36 -37.00 -20.68
C GLN A 37 -5.91 -35.68 -21.27
N VAL A 38 -6.67 -35.03 -20.38
CA VAL A 38 -6.98 -33.61 -20.24
C VAL A 38 -5.82 -32.68 -20.60
N PRO A 39 -6.08 -31.62 -21.39
CA PRO A 39 -5.38 -30.35 -21.26
C PRO A 39 -6.34 -29.26 -20.76
N ASN A 40 -6.08 -28.79 -19.55
CA ASN A 40 -6.56 -27.51 -19.07
C ASN A 40 -5.59 -26.45 -19.63
N ALA A 41 -6.06 -25.53 -20.45
CA ALA A 41 -5.27 -24.38 -20.87
C ALA A 41 -6.18 -23.15 -20.97
N ASN A 42 -6.10 -22.33 -19.92
CA ASN A 42 -6.43 -20.91 -19.96
C ASN A 42 -5.77 -20.27 -21.19
N ASN A 43 -6.55 -19.93 -22.20
CA ASN A 43 -6.14 -18.99 -23.23
C ASN A 43 -7.14 -17.83 -23.27
N ARG A 44 -6.74 -16.73 -22.62
CA ARG A 44 -7.24 -15.39 -22.96
C ARG A 44 -6.75 -15.06 -24.37
N ALA A 45 -7.66 -14.84 -25.31
CA ALA A 45 -7.36 -14.12 -26.53
C ALA A 45 -8.59 -13.39 -27.10
N ARG A 46 -8.48 -12.05 -27.06
CA ARG A 46 -8.92 -11.03 -28.02
C ARG A 46 -10.39 -10.99 -28.50
N ILE A 47 -10.97 -9.81 -28.23
CA ILE A 47 -12.15 -9.22 -28.87
C ILE A 47 -11.79 -8.78 -30.29
N SER A 48 -12.57 -9.21 -31.28
CA SER A 48 -12.80 -8.47 -32.54
C SER A 48 -14.05 -9.00 -33.27
N GLY A 49 -15.03 -8.12 -33.49
CA GLY A 49 -15.81 -7.94 -34.73
C GLY A 49 -16.64 -9.08 -35.34
N ASP A 50 -17.96 -8.81 -35.39
CA ASP A 50 -19.00 -9.22 -36.35
C ASP A 50 -19.67 -10.63 -36.33
N THR A 51 -20.99 -10.53 -36.05
CA THR A 51 -22.17 -11.30 -36.51
C THR A 51 -22.23 -12.84 -36.37
N GLY A 52 -23.24 -13.30 -35.63
CA GLY A 52 -23.77 -14.66 -35.72
C GLY A 52 -24.47 -15.15 -34.44
N ASP A 53 -25.71 -14.71 -34.24
CA ASP A 53 -26.75 -15.21 -33.31
C ASP A 53 -26.29 -16.06 -32.10
N MET A 54 -26.08 -15.38 -30.96
CA MET A 54 -26.09 -16.00 -29.64
C MET A 54 -27.49 -15.92 -29.03
N LEU A 55 -28.01 -17.09 -28.62
CA LEU A 55 -29.11 -17.26 -27.67
C LEU A 55 -28.93 -16.30 -26.47
N THR A 56 -29.78 -15.28 -26.35
CA THR A 56 -29.85 -14.48 -25.12
C THR A 56 -30.71 -15.21 -24.09
N ILE A 57 -30.08 -16.09 -23.32
CA ILE A 57 -30.45 -16.20 -21.91
C ILE A 57 -29.75 -15.01 -21.25
N GLU A 58 -30.48 -13.92 -20.98
CA GLU A 58 -29.99 -12.98 -19.97
C GLU A 58 -30.02 -13.72 -18.63
N GLU A 59 -28.91 -14.36 -18.28
CA GLU A 59 -28.65 -14.79 -16.91
C GLU A 59 -28.56 -13.52 -16.06
N GLY A 60 -29.67 -13.15 -15.44
CA GLY A 60 -29.71 -12.08 -14.47
C GLY A 60 -28.74 -12.39 -13.33
N ASN A 61 -27.75 -11.53 -13.12
CA ASN A 61 -26.90 -11.53 -11.94
C ASN A 61 -27.78 -11.29 -10.68
N GLY A 62 -28.16 -12.37 -9.99
CA GLY A 62 -28.88 -12.30 -8.72
C GLY A 62 -28.83 -13.63 -7.97
N THR A 63 -28.27 -13.62 -6.77
CA THR A 63 -28.00 -14.76 -5.89
C THR A 63 -29.23 -15.34 -5.16
N ASP A 64 -30.42 -15.32 -5.74
CA ASP A 64 -31.63 -15.88 -5.09
C ASP A 64 -32.12 -17.16 -5.79
N LYS A 65 -31.99 -18.28 -5.09
CA LYS A 65 -32.42 -19.64 -5.52
C LYS A 65 -33.92 -19.90 -5.34
N ASP A 66 -34.74 -18.86 -5.25
CA ASP A 66 -36.21 -18.98 -5.14
C ASP A 66 -36.87 -18.70 -6.51
N TYR A 67 -37.19 -19.77 -7.24
CA TYR A 67 -38.13 -19.90 -8.38
C TYR A 67 -38.54 -18.61 -9.14
N ASN A 68 -37.59 -17.92 -9.79
CA ASN A 68 -37.90 -16.86 -10.75
C ASN A 68 -38.19 -17.48 -12.13
N ALA A 69 -39.30 -17.09 -12.77
CA ALA A 69 -39.63 -17.47 -14.14
C ALA A 69 -38.72 -16.72 -15.14
N GLY A 70 -38.19 -17.40 -16.14
CA GLY A 70 -37.66 -16.80 -17.36
C GLY A 70 -38.73 -16.73 -18.45
N TYR A 71 -38.38 -16.27 -19.65
CA TYR A 71 -39.28 -16.34 -20.81
C TYR A 71 -38.51 -16.77 -22.06
N TYR A 72 -39.23 -17.39 -23.00
CA TYR A 72 -38.70 -17.83 -24.29
C TYR A 72 -39.67 -17.46 -25.41
N GLN A 73 -39.15 -17.37 -26.63
CA GLN A 73 -39.93 -17.09 -27.83
C GLN A 73 -39.98 -18.33 -28.73
N GLN A 74 -41.17 -18.63 -29.25
CA GLN A 74 -41.39 -19.68 -30.24
C GLN A 74 -42.57 -19.28 -31.12
N ASP A 75 -42.41 -19.42 -32.44
CA ASP A 75 -43.43 -19.10 -33.46
C ASP A 75 -43.98 -17.66 -33.35
N GLY A 76 -43.10 -16.71 -33.01
CA GLY A 76 -43.44 -15.29 -32.88
C GLY A 76 -44.21 -14.91 -31.62
N LYS A 77 -44.46 -15.85 -30.69
CA LYS A 77 -45.09 -15.61 -29.39
C LYS A 77 -44.13 -15.93 -28.25
N TYR A 78 -44.40 -15.38 -27.07
CA TYR A 78 -43.62 -15.58 -25.84
C TYR A 78 -44.37 -16.45 -24.82
N GLY A 79 -43.62 -17.21 -24.03
CA GLY A 79 -44.11 -18.03 -22.92
C GLY A 79 -43.10 -18.05 -21.76
N PHE A 80 -43.57 -18.32 -20.54
CA PHE A 80 -42.70 -18.44 -19.37
C PHE A 80 -41.96 -19.78 -19.34
N VAL A 81 -40.73 -19.78 -18.82
CA VAL A 81 -39.92 -20.97 -18.54
C VAL A 81 -39.51 -20.97 -17.07
N TYR A 82 -39.51 -22.14 -16.44
CA TYR A 82 -39.24 -22.34 -15.01
C TYR A 82 -37.95 -23.16 -14.80
N PRO A 83 -37.43 -23.26 -13.55
CA PRO A 83 -36.36 -24.20 -13.22
C PRO A 83 -36.63 -25.61 -13.76
N GLU A 84 -35.58 -26.34 -14.14
CA GLU A 84 -35.66 -27.63 -14.86
C GLU A 84 -36.22 -27.54 -16.30
N ASN A 85 -36.27 -26.33 -16.88
CA ASN A 85 -36.66 -26.07 -18.27
C ASN A 85 -38.14 -26.43 -18.57
N VAL A 86 -39.00 -26.39 -17.55
CA VAL A 86 -40.46 -26.52 -17.71
C VAL A 86 -40.98 -25.29 -18.45
N ARG A 87 -41.60 -25.47 -19.62
CA ARG A 87 -42.06 -24.38 -20.50
C ARG A 87 -43.58 -24.29 -20.55
N GLN A 88 -44.12 -23.10 -20.33
CA GLN A 88 -45.51 -22.78 -20.65
C GLN A 88 -45.66 -22.47 -22.14
N LYS A 89 -46.87 -22.67 -22.68
CA LYS A 89 -47.19 -22.39 -24.08
C LYS A 89 -46.92 -20.92 -24.43
N THR A 90 -46.33 -20.68 -25.61
CA THR A 90 -46.10 -19.34 -26.14
C THR A 90 -47.42 -18.70 -26.60
N ILE A 91 -48.09 -17.97 -25.70
CA ILE A 91 -49.40 -17.34 -25.96
C ILE A 91 -49.36 -15.82 -25.90
N TYR A 92 -48.26 -15.22 -25.45
CA TYR A 92 -48.14 -13.78 -25.27
C TYR A 92 -47.51 -13.12 -26.49
N ASP A 93 -47.99 -11.95 -26.86
CA ASP A 93 -47.39 -11.10 -27.89
C ASP A 93 -46.05 -10.54 -27.42
N ILE A 94 -45.94 -10.21 -26.13
CA ILE A 94 -44.75 -9.64 -25.49
C ILE A 94 -44.67 -10.18 -24.06
N ILE A 95 -43.48 -10.57 -23.62
CA ILE A 95 -43.10 -10.63 -22.20
C ILE A 95 -41.87 -9.75 -22.05
N GLN A 96 -41.96 -8.72 -21.21
CA GLN A 96 -40.87 -7.80 -20.93
C GLN A 96 -40.62 -7.74 -19.43
N PHE A 97 -39.36 -7.86 -19.05
CA PHE A 97 -38.95 -7.71 -17.67
C PHE A 97 -39.08 -6.25 -17.19
N ALA A 98 -39.72 -6.04 -16.04
CA ALA A 98 -39.93 -4.73 -15.44
C ALA A 98 -39.73 -4.78 -13.92
N TYR A 99 -38.49 -4.48 -13.49
CA TYR A 99 -38.07 -4.44 -12.09
C TYR A 99 -38.29 -5.78 -11.35
N ASN A 100 -39.37 -5.94 -10.56
CA ASN A 100 -39.71 -7.19 -9.87
C ASN A 100 -40.90 -7.94 -10.48
N ASN A 101 -41.29 -7.60 -11.71
CA ASN A 101 -42.46 -8.12 -12.39
C ASN A 101 -42.18 -8.32 -13.89
N PHE A 102 -43.16 -8.90 -14.59
CA PHE A 102 -43.21 -8.90 -16.05
C PHE A 102 -44.37 -8.05 -16.55
N ILE A 103 -44.12 -7.23 -17.56
CA ILE A 103 -45.18 -6.66 -18.40
C ILE A 103 -45.47 -7.67 -19.50
N ILE A 104 -46.73 -8.06 -19.61
CA ILE A 104 -47.18 -9.01 -20.62
C ILE A 104 -48.16 -8.35 -21.57
N LYS A 105 -48.15 -8.77 -22.83
CA LYS A 105 -49.15 -8.37 -23.83
C LYS A 105 -49.82 -9.61 -24.40
N LYS A 106 -51.15 -9.60 -24.46
CA LYS A 106 -51.94 -10.66 -25.09
C LYS A 106 -53.14 -10.04 -25.79
N ASP A 107 -53.35 -10.43 -27.05
CA ASP A 107 -54.49 -10.01 -27.88
C ASP A 107 -54.60 -8.46 -27.95
N GLY A 108 -53.44 -7.79 -27.99
CA GLY A 108 -53.37 -6.33 -28.07
C GLY A 108 -53.43 -5.57 -26.73
N LEU A 109 -53.81 -6.24 -25.64
CA LEU A 109 -53.92 -5.64 -24.30
C LEU A 109 -52.73 -6.01 -23.41
N TYR A 110 -52.42 -5.14 -22.46
CA TYR A 110 -51.32 -5.28 -21.52
C TYR A 110 -51.81 -5.72 -20.13
N GLY A 111 -50.96 -6.47 -19.42
CA GLY A 111 -51.16 -6.92 -18.04
C GLY A 111 -49.82 -7.04 -17.31
N ILE A 112 -49.88 -7.39 -16.03
CA ILE A 112 -48.70 -7.56 -15.16
C ILE A 112 -48.65 -9.00 -14.68
N ALA A 113 -47.47 -9.59 -14.59
CA ALA A 113 -47.23 -10.84 -13.89
C ALA A 113 -46.17 -10.65 -12.80
N ASP A 114 -46.22 -11.47 -11.74
CA ASP A 114 -45.18 -11.50 -10.71
C ASP A 114 -43.89 -12.20 -11.20
N ARG A 115 -42.85 -12.26 -10.36
CA ARG A 115 -41.60 -12.98 -10.65
C ARG A 115 -41.78 -14.47 -10.96
N LYS A 116 -42.90 -15.08 -10.55
CA LYS A 116 -43.23 -16.48 -10.79
C LYS A 116 -44.06 -16.66 -12.08
N GLY A 117 -44.27 -15.59 -12.85
CA GLY A 117 -45.08 -15.62 -14.06
C GLY A 117 -46.59 -15.74 -13.80
N VAL A 118 -47.05 -15.52 -12.56
CA VAL A 118 -48.47 -15.51 -12.21
C VAL A 118 -49.07 -14.16 -12.57
N ILE A 119 -50.18 -14.16 -13.32
CA ILE A 119 -50.85 -12.93 -13.75
C ILE A 119 -51.48 -12.22 -12.56
N ILE A 120 -51.15 -10.94 -12.41
CA ILE A 120 -51.68 -10.05 -11.39
C ILE A 120 -52.84 -9.26 -12.01
N GLY A 121 -54.06 -9.55 -11.56
CA GLY A 121 -55.27 -8.90 -12.08
C GLY A 121 -55.65 -9.38 -13.48
N LYS A 122 -56.18 -8.48 -14.31
CA LYS A 122 -56.64 -8.77 -15.69
C LYS A 122 -55.70 -8.15 -16.71
N ILE A 123 -55.56 -8.79 -17.87
CA ILE A 123 -54.91 -8.21 -19.06
C ILE A 123 -55.94 -7.31 -19.73
N GLU A 124 -55.99 -6.04 -19.32
CA GLU A 124 -57.07 -5.12 -19.71
C GLU A 124 -56.61 -3.68 -20.01
N PHE A 125 -55.30 -3.45 -20.06
CA PHE A 125 -54.74 -2.12 -20.24
C PHE A 125 -54.37 -1.86 -21.71
N ASP A 126 -54.65 -0.67 -22.19
CA ASP A 126 -54.23 -0.20 -23.52
C ASP A 126 -52.70 -0.08 -23.59
N SER A 127 -52.07 0.32 -22.48
CA SER A 127 -50.62 0.40 -22.33
C SER A 127 -50.21 0.38 -20.85
N ILE A 128 -49.04 -0.16 -20.56
CA ILE A 128 -48.38 -0.08 -19.24
C ILE A 128 -46.99 0.54 -19.43
N GLY A 129 -46.71 1.59 -18.69
CA GLY A 129 -45.38 2.19 -18.56
C GLY A 129 -44.81 1.94 -17.16
N SER A 130 -43.51 1.69 -17.08
CA SER A 130 -42.77 1.64 -15.82
C SER A 130 -41.92 2.91 -15.68
N ILE A 131 -41.92 3.50 -14.49
CA ILE A 131 -41.01 4.60 -14.16
C ILE A 131 -39.71 3.97 -13.62
N SER A 132 -38.59 4.24 -14.27
CA SER A 132 -37.28 3.74 -13.83
C SER A 132 -37.02 4.14 -12.37
N GLN A 133 -36.65 3.17 -11.53
CA GLN A 133 -36.33 3.33 -10.09
C GLN A 133 -37.52 3.53 -9.13
N SER A 134 -38.79 3.51 -9.60
CA SER A 134 -39.95 3.43 -8.70
C SER A 134 -40.74 2.14 -8.98
N ASN A 135 -41.09 1.41 -7.91
CA ASN A 135 -41.93 0.20 -7.97
C ASN A 135 -43.40 0.58 -8.27
N VAL A 136 -43.66 1.27 -9.37
CA VAL A 136 -45.00 1.77 -9.76
C VAL A 136 -45.20 1.61 -11.27
N PHE A 137 -46.42 1.21 -11.65
CA PHE A 137 -46.85 1.13 -13.04
C PHE A 137 -47.86 2.24 -13.35
N ILE A 138 -47.57 3.02 -14.40
CA ILE A 138 -48.56 3.92 -15.01
C ILE A 138 -49.36 3.09 -16.02
N VAL A 139 -50.68 3.04 -15.85
CA VAL A 139 -51.57 2.25 -16.69
C VAL A 139 -52.51 3.14 -17.48
N LYS A 140 -52.81 2.74 -18.71
CA LYS A 140 -53.80 3.40 -19.57
C LYS A 140 -54.95 2.43 -19.87
N LYS A 141 -56.19 2.87 -19.71
CA LYS A 141 -57.38 2.09 -20.08
C LYS A 141 -58.46 3.04 -20.61
N LYS A 142 -59.03 2.70 -21.78
CA LYS A 142 -60.01 3.52 -22.50
C LYS A 142 -59.54 4.98 -22.66
N GLY A 143 -58.26 5.17 -22.97
CA GLY A 143 -57.68 6.49 -23.20
C GLY A 143 -57.35 7.32 -21.95
N LYS A 144 -57.69 6.86 -20.74
CA LYS A 144 -57.39 7.52 -19.46
C LYS A 144 -56.23 6.84 -18.74
N TYR A 145 -55.48 7.62 -17.96
CA TYR A 145 -54.34 7.17 -17.19
C TYR A 145 -54.67 7.08 -15.69
N GLY A 146 -54.03 6.12 -15.04
CA GLY A 146 -53.97 5.96 -13.58
C GLY A 146 -52.65 5.31 -13.20
N SER A 147 -52.52 4.87 -11.95
CA SER A 147 -51.33 4.17 -11.50
C SER A 147 -51.64 3.09 -10.49
N ILE A 148 -50.83 2.03 -10.53
CA ILE A 148 -50.97 0.86 -9.66
C ILE A 148 -49.61 0.43 -9.11
N THR A 149 -49.63 -0.19 -7.93
CA THR A 149 -48.49 -0.88 -7.34
C THR A 149 -48.17 -2.17 -8.10
N PRO A 150 -47.02 -2.82 -7.85
CA PRO A 150 -46.65 -4.04 -8.56
C PRO A 150 -47.51 -5.26 -8.21
N ASP A 151 -48.22 -5.24 -7.07
CA ASP A 151 -49.25 -6.21 -6.69
C ASP A 151 -50.65 -5.84 -7.22
N GLY A 152 -50.76 -4.80 -8.06
CA GLY A 152 -51.98 -4.43 -8.77
C GLY A 152 -52.96 -3.56 -7.98
N LYS A 153 -52.57 -3.00 -6.83
CA LYS A 153 -53.42 -2.09 -6.05
C LYS A 153 -53.41 -0.69 -6.65
N PRO A 154 -54.55 0.02 -6.72
CA PRO A 154 -54.60 1.38 -7.23
C PRO A 154 -53.87 2.36 -6.30
N ILE A 155 -53.01 3.20 -6.89
CA ILE A 155 -52.45 4.41 -6.29
C ILE A 155 -53.24 5.63 -6.76
N LEU A 156 -53.53 5.68 -8.06
CA LEU A 156 -54.43 6.66 -8.67
C LEU A 156 -55.47 5.95 -9.54
N SER A 157 -56.73 6.38 -9.40
CA SER A 157 -57.84 5.97 -10.24
C SER A 157 -57.61 6.32 -11.71
N ILE A 158 -58.07 5.46 -12.61
CA ILE A 158 -57.91 5.64 -14.06
C ILE A 158 -58.92 6.66 -14.59
N LYS A 159 -58.62 7.96 -14.40
CA LYS A 159 -59.49 9.08 -14.83
C LYS A 159 -58.72 10.27 -15.41
N TYR A 160 -57.39 10.26 -15.33
CA TYR A 160 -56.54 11.38 -15.70
C TYR A 160 -56.19 11.37 -17.20
N ASP A 161 -55.94 12.54 -17.79
CA ASP A 161 -55.57 12.64 -19.20
C ASP A 161 -54.13 12.18 -19.45
N LYS A 162 -53.21 12.41 -18.49
CA LYS A 162 -51.85 11.85 -18.47
C LYS A 162 -51.26 11.92 -17.06
N VAL A 163 -50.59 10.86 -16.64
CA VAL A 163 -49.83 10.82 -15.37
C VAL A 163 -48.35 11.02 -15.68
N LEU A 164 -47.73 12.01 -15.05
CA LEU A 164 -46.32 12.37 -15.24
C LEU A 164 -45.42 11.70 -14.20
N TYR A 165 -45.86 11.68 -12.95
CA TYR A 165 -45.14 11.07 -11.83
C TYR A 165 -46.14 10.54 -10.80
N THR A 166 -45.77 9.42 -10.18
CA THR A 166 -46.49 8.82 -9.06
C THR A 166 -45.51 7.99 -8.24
N GLY A 167 -45.68 7.93 -6.93
CA GLY A 167 -44.80 7.22 -6.01
C GLY A 167 -45.58 6.43 -4.97
N THR A 168 -44.98 5.36 -4.45
CA THR A 168 -45.53 4.58 -3.32
C THR A 168 -45.18 5.20 -1.97
N GLN A 169 -43.96 5.72 -1.83
CA GLN A 169 -43.51 6.36 -0.59
C GLN A 169 -43.92 7.83 -0.52
N ASN A 170 -43.86 8.53 -1.66
CA ASN A 170 -44.30 9.90 -1.74
C ASN A 170 -45.84 9.94 -1.92
N PRO A 171 -46.57 10.62 -1.03
CA PRO A 171 -48.04 10.63 -1.05
C PRO A 171 -48.66 11.53 -2.12
N VAL A 172 -47.89 12.07 -3.07
CA VAL A 172 -48.41 12.90 -4.17
C VAL A 172 -48.07 12.35 -5.54
N SER A 173 -48.86 12.75 -6.53
CA SER A 173 -48.66 12.47 -7.95
C SER A 173 -48.82 13.73 -8.79
N PHE A 174 -48.20 13.76 -9.96
CA PHE A 174 -48.32 14.87 -10.93
C PHE A 174 -49.05 14.39 -12.18
N VAL A 175 -50.06 15.13 -12.60
CA VAL A 175 -50.87 14.83 -13.78
C VAL A 175 -50.86 16.03 -14.74
N GLU A 176 -50.83 15.76 -16.03
CA GLU A 176 -50.95 16.77 -17.08
C GLU A 176 -52.41 16.79 -17.56
N ASN A 177 -53.04 17.95 -17.43
CA ASN A 177 -54.42 18.20 -17.86
C ASN A 177 -54.46 18.48 -19.37
N LYS A 178 -55.66 18.47 -19.98
CA LYS A 178 -55.85 18.70 -21.42
C LYS A 178 -55.33 20.04 -21.94
N ASP A 179 -55.27 21.05 -21.07
CA ASP A 179 -54.76 22.38 -21.35
C ASP A 179 -53.21 22.45 -21.27
N GLY A 180 -52.54 21.32 -21.00
CA GLY A 180 -51.10 21.22 -20.82
C GLY A 180 -50.60 21.68 -19.44
N ASN A 181 -51.51 22.10 -18.54
CA ASN A 181 -51.12 22.47 -17.18
C ASN A 181 -50.90 21.22 -16.32
N VAL A 182 -49.91 21.31 -15.42
CA VAL A 182 -49.60 20.24 -14.47
C VAL A 182 -50.28 20.50 -13.13
N SER A 183 -50.98 19.50 -12.62
CA SER A 183 -51.60 19.51 -11.29
C SER A 183 -50.94 18.49 -10.36
N LEU A 184 -50.80 18.85 -9.09
CA LEU A 184 -50.45 17.91 -8.03
C LEU A 184 -51.71 17.31 -7.43
N ILE A 185 -51.70 15.99 -7.26
CA ILE A 185 -52.78 15.20 -6.68
C ILE A 185 -52.27 14.56 -5.40
N PHE A 186 -53.03 14.68 -4.31
CA PHE A 186 -52.79 13.90 -3.10
C PHE A 186 -53.31 12.48 -3.31
N ASN A 187 -52.43 11.48 -3.24
CA ASN A 187 -52.78 10.09 -3.62
C ASN A 187 -53.86 9.49 -2.71
N LYS A 188 -53.94 9.93 -1.45
CA LYS A 188 -54.86 9.36 -0.45
C LYS A 188 -56.33 9.62 -0.74
N ASP A 189 -56.68 10.84 -1.16
CA ASP A 189 -58.07 11.26 -1.40
C ASP A 189 -58.31 11.80 -2.83
N GLU A 190 -57.27 11.74 -3.67
CA GLU A 190 -57.24 12.21 -5.04
C GLU A 190 -57.66 13.68 -5.21
N LYS A 191 -57.51 14.49 -4.15
CA LYS A 191 -57.74 15.93 -4.23
C LYS A 191 -56.60 16.63 -4.95
N THR A 192 -56.98 17.63 -5.74
CA THR A 192 -56.02 18.48 -6.45
C THR A 192 -55.53 19.59 -5.53
N PHE A 193 -54.22 19.82 -5.54
CA PHE A 193 -53.64 21.00 -4.89
C PHE A 193 -54.16 22.27 -5.59
N PRO A 194 -54.78 23.21 -4.86
CA PRO A 194 -55.61 24.26 -5.48
C PRO A 194 -54.80 25.37 -6.17
N GLN A 195 -53.49 25.48 -5.92
CA GLN A 195 -52.66 26.56 -6.44
C GLN A 195 -51.80 26.09 -7.62
N LYS A 196 -51.52 27.03 -8.53
CA LYS A 196 -50.61 26.80 -9.65
C LYS A 196 -49.19 26.57 -9.13
N ILE A 197 -48.53 25.54 -9.67
CA ILE A 197 -47.18 25.13 -9.26
C ILE A 197 -46.18 25.72 -10.24
N ASP A 198 -45.24 26.51 -9.73
CA ASP A 198 -44.16 27.11 -10.52
C ASP A 198 -42.98 26.15 -10.67
N TYR A 199 -42.74 25.32 -9.65
CA TYR A 199 -41.65 24.34 -9.58
C TYR A 199 -42.00 23.25 -8.57
N ALA A 200 -41.55 22.02 -8.83
CA ALA A 200 -41.66 20.91 -7.90
C ALA A 200 -40.36 20.10 -7.85
N GLU A 201 -39.94 19.74 -6.64
CA GLU A 201 -38.85 18.83 -6.37
C GLU A 201 -39.32 17.70 -5.46
N VAL A 202 -39.18 16.48 -5.94
CA VAL A 202 -39.82 15.30 -5.36
C VAL A 202 -38.76 14.43 -4.69
N TYR A 203 -38.97 14.13 -3.41
CA TYR A 203 -38.17 13.19 -2.63
C TYR A 203 -39.00 11.96 -2.28
N ALA A 204 -38.36 10.94 -1.69
CA ALA A 204 -39.04 9.71 -1.30
C ALA A 204 -40.20 9.96 -0.31
N ASN A 205 -40.00 10.86 0.66
CA ASN A 205 -40.93 11.09 1.78
C ASN A 205 -41.67 12.43 1.77
N LEU A 206 -41.28 13.38 0.92
CA LEU A 206 -41.86 14.72 0.83
C LEU A 206 -41.67 15.36 -0.55
N THR A 207 -42.34 16.48 -0.79
CA THR A 207 -42.25 17.26 -2.02
C THR A 207 -42.04 18.74 -1.68
N ILE A 208 -40.98 19.35 -2.21
CA ILE A 208 -40.75 20.80 -2.14
C ILE A 208 -41.43 21.44 -3.34
N LEU A 209 -42.27 22.43 -3.09
CA LEU A 209 -42.98 23.15 -4.13
C LEU A 209 -42.64 24.62 -4.10
N LYS A 210 -42.66 25.26 -5.27
CA LYS A 210 -42.69 26.71 -5.42
C LYS A 210 -44.06 27.14 -5.94
N VAL A 211 -44.71 28.02 -5.20
CA VAL A 211 -46.04 28.55 -5.51
C VAL A 211 -46.00 30.07 -5.33
N ASN A 212 -46.43 30.81 -6.35
CA ASN A 212 -46.42 32.27 -6.37
C ASN A 212 -45.05 32.87 -5.97
N GLY A 213 -43.96 32.24 -6.43
CA GLY A 213 -42.61 32.72 -6.13
C GLY A 213 -42.02 32.26 -4.79
N LYS A 214 -42.78 31.61 -3.91
CA LYS A 214 -42.33 31.17 -2.57
C LYS A 214 -42.27 29.66 -2.45
N PHE A 215 -41.32 29.16 -1.68
CA PHE A 215 -41.13 27.73 -1.43
C PHE A 215 -41.88 27.28 -0.18
N GLY A 216 -42.43 26.08 -0.24
CA GLY A 216 -43.06 25.35 0.86
C GLY A 216 -42.84 23.85 0.70
N VAL A 217 -43.22 23.08 1.71
CA VAL A 217 -43.09 21.61 1.68
C VAL A 217 -44.44 20.96 1.87
N ILE A 218 -44.68 19.94 1.06
CA ILE A 218 -45.89 19.13 1.07
C ILE A 218 -45.54 17.66 1.32
N LYS A 219 -46.39 17.00 2.10
CA LYS A 219 -46.46 15.54 2.19
C LYS A 219 -47.87 15.12 1.78
N ASP A 220 -48.73 14.78 2.73
CA ASP A 220 -50.17 14.58 2.53
C ASP A 220 -50.98 15.89 2.70
N GLN A 221 -50.33 16.92 3.24
CA GLN A 221 -50.81 18.28 3.37
C GLN A 221 -49.60 19.25 3.30
N THR A 222 -49.86 20.55 3.33
CA THR A 222 -48.79 21.55 3.53
C THR A 222 -48.22 21.40 4.93
N ILE A 223 -46.94 21.06 5.02
CA ILE A 223 -46.25 20.86 6.29
C ILE A 223 -45.27 22.02 6.60
N ILE A 224 -44.78 22.70 5.56
CA ILE A 224 -44.04 23.97 5.69
C ILE A 224 -44.72 24.99 4.78
N PRO A 225 -45.15 26.16 5.31
CA PRO A 225 -45.91 27.15 4.56
C PRO A 225 -45.09 27.78 3.43
N PHE A 226 -45.79 28.25 2.40
CA PHE A 226 -45.23 28.89 1.21
C PHE A 226 -44.79 30.34 1.47
N GLU A 227 -43.80 30.54 2.33
CA GLU A 227 -43.28 31.87 2.69
C GLU A 227 -41.76 32.01 2.56
N TYR A 228 -41.07 30.94 2.19
CA TYR A 228 -39.61 30.91 2.13
C TYR A 228 -39.08 31.28 0.75
N ASP A 229 -37.95 31.97 0.72
CA ASP A 229 -37.27 32.38 -0.51
C ASP A 229 -36.55 31.20 -1.17
N SER A 230 -36.08 30.25 -0.36
CA SER A 230 -35.55 28.96 -0.81
C SER A 230 -35.61 27.91 0.29
N ILE A 231 -35.64 26.64 -0.13
CA ILE A 231 -35.50 25.48 0.75
C ILE A 231 -34.38 24.62 0.19
N TYR A 232 -33.46 24.17 1.05
CA TYR A 232 -32.33 23.35 0.65
C TYR A 232 -32.27 22.06 1.47
N VAL A 233 -32.03 20.95 0.78
CA VAL A 233 -31.84 19.63 1.38
C VAL A 233 -30.36 19.25 1.27
N PRO A 234 -29.67 19.04 2.39
CA PRO A 234 -28.32 18.48 2.41
C PRO A 234 -28.31 17.11 1.73
N VAL A 235 -27.52 16.97 0.67
CA VAL A 235 -27.31 15.70 -0.02
C VAL A 235 -25.96 15.16 0.43
N ALA A 236 -25.93 13.90 0.89
CA ALA A 236 -24.78 13.20 1.47
C ALA A 236 -23.53 13.03 0.56
N GLU A 237 -23.43 13.79 -0.53
CA GLU A 237 -22.37 13.69 -1.52
C GLU A 237 -21.50 14.95 -1.54
N GLY A 238 -20.42 14.92 -0.77
CA GLY A 238 -19.22 15.73 -0.97
C GLY A 238 -19.34 17.21 -0.57
N TYR A 239 -18.35 17.66 0.21
CA TYR A 239 -18.06 19.04 0.60
C TYR A 239 -18.55 20.09 -0.42
N ASN A 240 -19.67 20.76 -0.13
CA ASN A 240 -20.04 21.98 -0.82
C ASN A 240 -20.05 23.14 0.20
N ASN A 241 -19.06 24.02 0.06
CA ASN A 241 -19.01 25.32 0.74
C ASN A 241 -20.22 26.17 0.31
N PHE A 242 -21.10 26.50 1.26
CA PHE A 242 -22.36 27.23 1.10
C PHE A 242 -22.22 28.72 0.72
N ASN A 243 -21.19 29.10 -0.04
CA ASN A 243 -20.92 30.51 -0.41
C ASN A 243 -20.76 30.77 -1.91
N LYS A 244 -21.26 29.88 -2.78
CA LYS A 244 -21.41 30.22 -4.20
C LYS A 244 -22.86 30.14 -4.62
N SER A 245 -23.40 31.32 -4.96
CA SER A 245 -24.54 31.48 -5.84
C SER A 245 -24.27 30.69 -7.14
N LYS A 246 -24.65 29.41 -7.15
CA LYS A 246 -24.77 28.68 -8.41
C LYS A 246 -25.83 29.43 -9.20
N LYS A 247 -25.39 30.15 -10.24
CA LYS A 247 -26.27 30.76 -11.25
C LYS A 247 -27.37 29.76 -11.57
N VAL A 248 -28.61 30.15 -11.29
CA VAL A 248 -29.80 29.37 -11.57
C VAL A 248 -29.73 28.96 -13.04
N LYS A 249 -29.38 27.69 -13.32
CA LYS A 249 -29.64 27.13 -14.64
C LYS A 249 -31.13 27.32 -14.88
N LYS A 250 -31.56 27.70 -16.08
CA LYS A 250 -32.99 27.62 -16.45
C LYS A 250 -33.40 26.15 -16.30
N ILE A 251 -34.01 25.81 -15.17
CA ILE A 251 -34.54 24.47 -14.91
C ILE A 251 -35.89 24.40 -15.60
N ASN A 252 -36.11 23.36 -16.40
CA ASN A 252 -37.44 23.00 -16.86
C ASN A 252 -38.26 22.66 -15.60
N PRO A 253 -39.38 23.36 -15.31
CA PRO A 253 -40.10 23.24 -14.04
C PRO A 253 -40.61 21.82 -13.71
N PHE A 254 -40.60 20.91 -14.68
CA PHE A 254 -40.98 19.51 -14.53
C PHE A 254 -39.95 18.53 -15.13
N ALA A 255 -38.68 18.91 -15.22
CA ALA A 255 -37.62 17.94 -15.47
C ALA A 255 -37.48 17.04 -14.25
N PHE A 256 -38.15 15.89 -14.27
CA PHE A 256 -38.06 14.87 -13.23
C PHE A 256 -36.64 14.28 -13.21
N GLU A 257 -35.78 14.76 -12.31
CA GLU A 257 -34.54 14.07 -11.96
C GLU A 257 -34.88 12.85 -11.09
N TYR A 258 -34.91 11.67 -11.71
CA TYR A 258 -35.22 10.41 -11.00
C TYR A 258 -34.22 10.06 -9.89
N SER A 259 -33.02 10.65 -9.88
CA SER A 259 -31.96 10.41 -8.89
C SER A 259 -32.29 10.86 -7.46
N LYS A 260 -33.30 11.72 -7.28
CA LYS A 260 -33.71 12.24 -5.96
C LYS A 260 -34.89 11.47 -5.35
N LEU A 261 -35.58 10.65 -6.14
CA LEU A 261 -36.78 9.94 -5.72
C LEU A 261 -36.53 8.82 -4.70
N SER A 262 -35.29 8.31 -4.61
CA SER A 262 -34.87 7.34 -3.60
C SER A 262 -34.33 8.00 -2.32
N LYS A 263 -34.13 9.32 -2.30
CA LYS A 263 -33.53 10.04 -1.18
C LYS A 263 -34.61 10.46 -0.17
N THR A 264 -34.46 10.01 1.07
CA THR A 264 -35.28 10.46 2.21
C THR A 264 -34.68 11.73 2.80
N VAL A 265 -35.51 12.74 3.00
CA VAL A 265 -35.12 14.00 3.64
C VAL A 265 -35.40 13.93 5.13
N ASN A 266 -34.36 14.10 5.96
CA ASN A 266 -34.48 14.13 7.41
C ASN A 266 -34.45 15.56 7.98
N LEU A 267 -33.59 16.40 7.41
CA LEU A 267 -33.38 17.79 7.80
C LEU A 267 -33.28 18.65 6.54
N MET A 268 -33.66 19.91 6.68
CA MET A 268 -33.64 20.87 5.59
C MET A 268 -33.42 22.28 6.12
N THR A 269 -32.69 23.09 5.36
CA THR A 269 -32.51 24.51 5.67
C THR A 269 -33.55 25.34 4.93
N ILE A 270 -34.15 26.28 5.66
CA ILE A 270 -35.17 27.20 5.16
C ILE A 270 -34.59 28.61 5.14
N GLN A 271 -34.83 29.39 4.09
CA GLN A 271 -34.33 30.76 3.97
C GLN A 271 -35.47 31.76 3.83
N LYS A 272 -35.44 32.84 4.61
CA LYS A 272 -36.42 33.94 4.55
C LYS A 272 -35.68 35.26 4.78
N ALA A 273 -35.84 36.23 3.88
CA ALA A 273 -35.25 37.56 3.95
C ALA A 273 -33.72 37.54 4.21
N GLY A 274 -33.00 36.62 3.57
CA GLY A 274 -31.55 36.48 3.73
C GLY A 274 -31.10 35.77 5.02
N LYS A 275 -32.01 35.43 5.93
CA LYS A 275 -31.74 34.66 7.16
C LYS A 275 -32.09 33.19 6.96
N VAL A 276 -31.43 32.32 7.72
CA VAL A 276 -31.56 30.86 7.59
C VAL A 276 -32.10 30.22 8.86
N GLY A 277 -32.87 29.15 8.68
CA GLY A 277 -33.43 28.29 9.72
C GLY A 277 -33.22 26.81 9.40
N LEU A 278 -33.49 25.95 10.37
CA LEU A 278 -33.40 24.49 10.26
C LEU A 278 -34.75 23.88 10.60
N ALA A 279 -35.25 22.99 9.76
CA ALA A 279 -36.48 22.24 9.98
C ALA A 279 -36.24 20.73 9.80
N ASP A 280 -37.02 19.93 10.50
CA ASP A 280 -37.01 18.47 10.38
C ASP A 280 -38.12 17.92 9.47
N LEU A 281 -38.08 16.61 9.24
CA LEU A 281 -39.07 15.86 8.47
C LEU A 281 -40.49 15.84 9.06
N ASN A 282 -40.64 16.20 10.35
CA ASN A 282 -41.92 16.33 11.03
C ASN A 282 -42.43 17.78 11.02
N SER A 283 -41.72 18.67 10.31
CA SER A 283 -42.03 20.10 10.19
C SER A 283 -41.93 20.88 11.49
N THR A 284 -41.12 20.38 12.40
CA THR A 284 -40.66 21.17 13.54
C THR A 284 -39.60 22.13 13.05
N ILE A 285 -39.84 23.43 13.21
CA ILE A 285 -38.81 24.45 13.04
C ILE A 285 -37.84 24.34 14.23
N ILE A 286 -36.71 23.66 14.02
CA ILE A 286 -35.66 23.47 15.05
C ILE A 286 -35.02 24.82 15.39
N TYR A 287 -34.68 25.58 14.35
CA TYR A 287 -34.23 26.97 14.42
C TYR A 287 -35.00 27.83 13.42
N PRO A 288 -35.60 28.96 13.84
CA PRO A 288 -36.33 29.84 12.94
C PRO A 288 -35.41 30.48 11.89
N ALA A 289 -35.99 31.02 10.82
CA ALA A 289 -35.24 31.71 9.77
C ALA A 289 -34.85 33.14 10.18
N ASP A 290 -34.10 33.26 11.28
CA ASP A 290 -33.60 34.52 11.85
C ASP A 290 -32.08 34.46 12.16
N ASN A 291 -31.41 33.37 11.75
CA ASN A 291 -29.99 33.13 11.98
C ASN A 291 -29.15 33.57 10.77
N ASP A 292 -27.88 33.88 11.01
CA ASP A 292 -26.95 34.36 10.00
C ASP A 292 -26.44 33.22 9.10
N ALA A 293 -26.19 32.04 9.67
CA ALA A 293 -25.75 30.86 8.93
C ALA A 293 -26.09 29.57 9.66
N ILE A 294 -26.32 28.48 8.92
CA ILE A 294 -26.46 27.11 9.45
C ILE A 294 -25.61 26.20 8.57
N ASN A 295 -24.64 25.52 9.17
CA ASN A 295 -23.71 24.66 8.44
C ASN A 295 -23.86 23.21 8.92
N SER A 296 -24.05 22.28 7.97
CA SER A 296 -24.01 20.85 8.22
C SER A 296 -22.56 20.36 8.28
N VAL A 297 -22.20 19.62 9.31
CA VAL A 297 -20.92 18.89 9.37
C VAL A 297 -21.24 17.40 9.22
N GLU A 298 -21.66 17.00 8.01
CA GLU A 298 -22.29 15.68 7.76
C GLU A 298 -21.40 14.49 8.14
N MET A 299 -20.09 14.55 7.88
CA MET A 299 -19.15 13.51 8.32
C MET A 299 -19.10 13.34 9.85
N LYS A 300 -19.65 14.31 10.61
CA LYS A 300 -19.62 14.35 12.06
C LYS A 300 -21.01 14.42 12.71
N ARG A 301 -22.11 14.29 11.96
CA ARG A 301 -23.51 14.15 12.47
C ARG A 301 -24.00 15.28 13.41
N TYR A 302 -23.60 16.53 13.15
CA TYR A 302 -24.13 17.72 13.83
C TYR A 302 -24.23 18.94 12.90
N TYR A 303 -25.01 19.95 13.31
CA TYR A 303 -25.09 21.27 12.66
C TYR A 303 -24.57 22.36 13.58
N THR A 304 -23.93 23.38 13.02
CA THR A 304 -23.64 24.64 13.72
C THR A 304 -24.59 25.73 13.25
N VAL A 305 -25.10 26.52 14.19
CA VAL A 305 -26.03 27.63 13.94
C VAL A 305 -25.37 28.91 14.40
N LYS A 306 -25.20 29.88 13.50
CA LYS A 306 -24.55 31.16 13.79
C LYS A 306 -25.59 32.29 13.89
N LYS A 307 -25.54 33.08 14.96
CA LYS A 307 -26.31 34.31 15.13
C LYS A 307 -25.50 35.34 15.91
N ASN A 308 -25.36 36.56 15.39
CA ASN A 308 -24.64 37.66 16.05
C ASN A 308 -23.20 37.28 16.47
N ASN A 309 -22.48 36.57 15.60
CA ASN A 309 -21.13 36.02 15.83
C ASN A 309 -21.02 34.91 16.89
N LEU A 310 -22.13 34.49 17.51
CA LEU A 310 -22.17 33.33 18.40
C LEU A 310 -22.67 32.08 17.67
N TYR A 311 -22.37 30.92 18.21
CA TYR A 311 -22.68 29.62 17.65
C TYR A 311 -23.51 28.78 18.63
N GLY A 312 -24.45 28.00 18.09
CA GLY A 312 -25.14 26.89 18.74
C GLY A 312 -24.92 25.60 17.97
N ILE A 313 -25.30 24.47 18.57
CA ILE A 313 -25.05 23.13 18.06
C ILE A 313 -26.37 22.35 18.04
N TYR A 314 -26.62 21.60 16.97
CA TYR A 314 -27.69 20.62 16.89
C TYR A 314 -27.12 19.23 16.60
N PHE A 315 -27.37 18.29 17.50
CA PHE A 315 -26.90 16.91 17.43
C PHE A 315 -27.93 16.05 16.72
N MET A 316 -27.59 15.52 15.55
CA MET A 316 -28.56 14.82 14.69
C MET A 316 -29.08 13.51 15.34
N ASP A 317 -28.23 12.85 16.11
CA ASP A 317 -28.51 11.51 16.64
C ASP A 317 -29.47 11.53 17.82
N SER A 318 -29.40 12.58 18.63
CA SER A 318 -30.27 12.76 19.79
C SER A 318 -31.37 13.78 19.58
N GLY A 319 -31.29 14.59 18.52
CA GLY A 319 -32.17 15.74 18.30
C GLY A 319 -31.97 16.87 19.32
N LYS A 320 -30.95 16.81 20.18
CA LYS A 320 -30.66 17.87 21.15
C LYS A 320 -30.09 19.10 20.46
N LYS A 321 -30.48 20.27 20.93
CA LYS A 321 -29.91 21.56 20.53
C LYS A 321 -29.35 22.32 21.72
N THR A 322 -28.33 23.13 21.49
CA THR A 322 -27.79 24.07 22.48
C THR A 322 -28.35 25.48 22.25
N GLU A 323 -28.20 26.33 23.25
CA GLU A 323 -28.32 27.78 23.08
C GLU A 323 -27.22 28.32 22.13
N ILE A 324 -27.46 29.49 21.54
CA ILE A 324 -26.50 30.15 20.64
C ILE A 324 -25.65 31.11 21.48
N GLU A 325 -24.64 30.56 22.15
CA GLU A 325 -23.83 31.26 23.14
C GLU A 325 -22.33 30.97 23.04
N PHE A 326 -21.90 30.17 22.06
CA PHE A 326 -20.50 29.79 21.91
C PHE A 326 -19.75 30.76 21.00
N ASP A 327 -18.54 31.14 21.40
CA ASP A 327 -17.64 31.95 20.58
C ASP A 327 -17.18 31.17 19.34
N ARG A 328 -17.02 29.85 19.49
CA ARG A 328 -16.52 28.93 18.47
C ARG A 328 -17.02 27.51 18.73
N VAL A 329 -17.25 26.75 17.65
CA VAL A 329 -17.57 25.30 17.70
C VAL A 329 -16.67 24.57 16.71
N TYR A 330 -16.06 23.46 17.14
CA TYR A 330 -15.15 22.67 16.34
C TYR A 330 -15.19 21.19 16.74
N ALA A 331 -14.61 20.31 15.92
CA ALA A 331 -14.45 18.90 16.23
C ALA A 331 -13.15 18.42 15.58
N ASP A 332 -12.40 17.55 16.25
CA ASP A 332 -11.12 16.99 15.76
C ASP A 332 -11.23 15.51 15.32
N GLY A 333 -12.35 14.84 15.57
CA GLY A 333 -12.60 13.45 15.23
C GLY A 333 -14.09 13.10 15.10
N THR A 334 -14.44 11.81 15.22
CA THR A 334 -15.82 11.28 15.09
C THR A 334 -16.53 11.03 16.43
N GLY A 335 -15.97 11.48 17.57
CA GLY A 335 -16.50 11.15 18.90
C GLY A 335 -17.10 12.29 19.72
N TYR A 336 -16.62 13.52 19.50
CA TYR A 336 -16.92 14.67 20.37
C TYR A 336 -17.04 15.96 19.57
N VAL A 337 -17.81 16.91 20.12
CA VAL A 337 -17.94 18.27 19.60
C VAL A 337 -17.45 19.23 20.67
N MET A 338 -16.42 20.01 20.36
CA MET A 338 -15.85 21.01 21.24
C MET A 338 -16.48 22.38 20.97
N ALA A 339 -16.57 23.18 22.02
CA ALA A 339 -17.02 24.55 21.92
C ALA A 339 -16.23 25.43 22.87
N ASP A 340 -16.12 26.71 22.53
CA ASP A 340 -15.58 27.73 23.42
C ASP A 340 -16.69 28.69 23.86
N LYS A 341 -16.73 28.99 25.15
CA LYS A 341 -17.65 29.94 25.77
C LYS A 341 -16.85 30.84 26.71
N ASN A 342 -16.91 32.16 26.50
CA ASN A 342 -16.21 33.15 27.33
C ASN A 342 -14.70 32.88 27.43
N ARG A 343 -14.07 32.49 26.32
CA ARG A 343 -12.65 32.05 26.27
C ARG A 343 -12.32 30.86 27.16
N LYS A 344 -13.28 29.96 27.40
CA LYS A 344 -13.09 28.66 28.05
C LYS A 344 -13.62 27.55 27.16
N GLY A 345 -12.87 26.46 27.05
CA GLY A 345 -13.21 25.30 26.23
C GLY A 345 -14.06 24.28 27.00
N GLY A 346 -15.02 23.69 26.31
CA GLY A 346 -15.85 22.57 26.77
C GLY A 346 -16.07 21.56 25.64
N ALA A 347 -16.64 20.41 25.97
CA ALA A 347 -16.89 19.35 25.00
C ALA A 347 -18.19 18.60 25.30
N PHE A 348 -18.83 18.15 24.22
CA PHE A 348 -20.04 17.38 24.21
C PHE A 348 -19.81 16.04 23.52
N ASN A 349 -20.50 14.99 23.97
CA ASN A 349 -20.58 13.74 23.21
C ASN A 349 -21.58 13.87 22.05
N MET A 350 -21.64 12.87 21.17
CA MET A 350 -22.56 12.86 20.02
C MET A 350 -24.06 12.81 20.40
N LYS A 351 -24.40 12.54 21.66
CA LYS A 351 -25.76 12.63 22.18
C LYS A 351 -26.10 14.04 22.66
N GLY A 352 -25.16 14.99 22.61
CA GLY A 352 -25.33 16.36 23.10
C GLY A 352 -25.24 16.51 24.62
N GLU A 353 -24.60 15.56 25.32
CA GLU A 353 -24.33 15.67 26.74
C GLU A 353 -22.97 16.34 26.95
N GLN A 354 -22.92 17.37 27.79
CA GLN A 354 -21.67 18.04 28.15
C GLN A 354 -20.82 17.10 29.01
N ILE A 355 -19.67 16.68 28.49
CA ILE A 355 -18.72 15.79 29.15
C ILE A 355 -17.54 16.55 29.74
N ILE A 356 -17.15 17.68 29.12
CA ILE A 356 -16.11 18.58 29.62
C ILE A 356 -16.74 19.95 29.90
N PRO A 357 -16.73 20.43 31.15
CA PRO A 357 -17.25 21.74 31.49
C PRO A 357 -16.40 22.89 30.91
N PHE A 358 -17.02 24.06 30.72
CA PHE A 358 -16.37 25.29 30.22
C PHE A 358 -15.47 25.96 31.29
N GLU A 359 -14.47 25.24 31.78
CA GLU A 359 -13.48 25.74 32.75
C GLU A 359 -12.03 25.63 32.24
N TYR A 360 -11.82 24.93 31.13
CA TYR A 360 -10.51 24.66 30.53
C TYR A 360 -10.12 25.76 29.55
N ASP A 361 -8.83 25.86 29.27
CA ASP A 361 -8.31 26.80 28.28
C ASP A 361 -8.69 26.33 26.87
N PRO A 362 -9.21 27.22 26.01
CA PRO A 362 -9.93 26.86 24.77
C PRO A 362 -9.01 26.35 23.66
N GLU A 363 -7.70 26.54 23.78
CA GLU A 363 -6.78 26.27 22.67
C GLU A 363 -6.44 24.79 22.45
N PHE A 364 -6.78 23.85 23.35
CA PHE A 364 -6.24 22.48 23.25
C PHE A 364 -7.09 21.37 23.89
N ILE A 365 -8.40 21.28 23.59
CA ILE A 365 -9.12 20.01 23.79
C ILE A 365 -8.89 19.12 22.58
N ALA A 366 -8.16 18.02 22.76
CA ALA A 366 -7.80 17.09 21.69
C ALA A 366 -8.17 15.65 22.03
N GLN A 367 -8.70 14.90 21.06
CA GLN A 367 -9.17 13.53 21.20
C GLN A 367 -8.03 12.52 21.03
N TYR A 368 -7.96 11.58 21.98
CA TYR A 368 -7.09 10.41 21.98
C TYR A 368 -7.94 9.14 22.13
N SER A 369 -7.34 7.98 21.85
CA SER A 369 -8.04 6.68 21.90
C SER A 369 -8.66 6.36 23.26
N PHE A 370 -8.09 6.90 24.34
CA PHE A 370 -8.50 6.69 25.73
C PHE A 370 -9.27 7.86 26.35
N GLY A 371 -9.33 9.04 25.73
CA GLY A 371 -10.07 10.20 26.25
C GLY A 371 -9.63 11.55 25.66
N LEU A 372 -9.73 12.63 26.43
CA LEU A 372 -9.50 14.01 25.93
C LEU A 372 -8.34 14.66 26.66
N LYS A 373 -7.42 15.27 25.91
CA LYS A 373 -6.42 16.19 26.46
C LYS A 373 -7.11 17.46 26.92
N ILE A 374 -6.77 17.93 28.10
CA ILE A 374 -7.32 19.15 28.71
C ILE A 374 -6.19 20.07 29.14
N THR A 375 -6.42 21.38 29.06
CA THR A 375 -5.47 22.40 29.54
C THR A 375 -6.15 23.30 30.54
N LYS A 376 -5.54 23.50 31.70
CA LYS A 376 -6.01 24.43 32.74
C LYS A 376 -4.81 25.18 33.30
N ASP A 377 -4.87 26.51 33.31
CA ASP A 377 -3.80 27.38 33.79
C ASP A 377 -2.44 27.08 33.13
N LYS A 378 -2.46 26.87 31.81
CA LYS A 378 -1.29 26.46 30.97
C LYS A 378 -0.70 25.08 31.28
N LYS A 379 -1.27 24.32 32.22
CA LYS A 379 -0.87 22.94 32.51
C LYS A 379 -1.80 21.96 31.83
N LYS A 380 -1.26 20.83 31.36
CA LYS A 380 -1.97 19.84 30.56
C LYS A 380 -2.16 18.54 31.31
N GLY A 381 -3.28 17.88 31.01
CA GLY A 381 -3.70 16.60 31.57
C GLY A 381 -4.62 15.85 30.61
N PHE A 382 -5.23 14.78 31.11
CA PHE A 382 -6.14 13.92 30.34
C PHE A 382 -7.38 13.56 31.15
N THR A 383 -8.51 13.47 30.45
CA THR A 383 -9.71 12.80 30.92
C THR A 383 -9.82 11.43 30.27
N ASP A 384 -10.68 10.57 30.82
CA ASP A 384 -11.22 9.43 30.08
C ASP A 384 -12.30 9.87 29.07
N LYS A 385 -12.91 8.90 28.40
CA LYS A 385 -14.00 9.12 27.42
C LYS A 385 -15.29 9.69 28.00
N THR A 386 -15.46 9.63 29.32
CA THR A 386 -16.63 10.16 30.04
C THR A 386 -16.41 11.59 30.52
N GLY A 387 -15.18 12.10 30.42
CA GLY A 387 -14.79 13.43 30.93
C GLY A 387 -14.23 13.40 32.34
N LYS A 388 -14.08 12.23 32.98
CA LYS A 388 -13.43 12.11 34.28
C LYS A 388 -11.93 12.31 34.12
N VAL A 389 -11.35 13.23 34.88
CA VAL A 389 -9.90 13.47 34.90
C VAL A 389 -9.17 12.21 35.37
N ILE A 390 -8.29 11.67 34.52
CA ILE A 390 -7.42 10.52 34.82
C ILE A 390 -5.97 10.96 35.03
N ILE A 391 -5.53 11.98 34.29
CA ILE A 391 -4.25 12.66 34.50
C ILE A 391 -4.56 14.13 34.80
N PRO A 392 -4.28 14.64 36.01
CA PRO A 392 -4.57 16.02 36.36
C PRO A 392 -3.71 17.02 35.54
N PRO A 393 -4.20 18.25 35.29
CA PRO A 393 -3.47 19.28 34.57
C PRO A 393 -2.31 19.84 35.42
N LEU A 394 -1.22 19.09 35.53
CA LEU A 394 -0.04 19.43 36.34
C LEU A 394 1.24 19.63 35.50
N TYR A 395 1.23 19.16 34.25
CA TYR A 395 2.42 19.06 33.40
C TYR A 395 2.49 20.21 32.39
N ASP A 396 3.69 20.62 32.01
CA ASP A 396 3.87 21.60 30.92
C ASP A 396 3.46 21.01 29.57
N ASP A 397 3.64 19.70 29.41
CA ASP A 397 3.12 18.96 28.26
C ASP A 397 2.76 17.52 28.61
N VAL A 398 1.82 16.95 27.85
CA VAL A 398 1.41 15.55 27.92
C VAL A 398 1.19 15.02 26.51
N ASP A 399 1.67 13.81 26.25
CA ASP A 399 1.62 13.20 24.93
C ASP A 399 1.59 11.66 25.03
N SER A 400 1.12 10.98 23.99
CA SER A 400 0.95 9.52 23.96
C SER A 400 1.99 8.84 23.07
N PHE A 401 2.23 7.55 23.26
CA PHE A 401 3.05 6.73 22.36
C PHE A 401 2.18 6.00 21.32
N TYR A 402 1.30 6.74 20.62
CA TYR A 402 0.31 6.15 19.71
C TYR A 402 0.95 5.35 18.56
N GLU A 403 2.01 5.87 17.95
CA GLU A 403 2.67 5.27 16.78
C GLU A 403 3.35 3.92 17.08
N SER A 404 3.67 3.64 18.35
CA SER A 404 4.39 2.42 18.76
C SER A 404 3.51 1.34 19.39
N GLY A 405 2.19 1.52 19.45
CA GLY A 405 1.29 0.60 20.14
C GLY A 405 1.47 0.59 21.66
N MET A 406 2.05 1.66 22.22
CA MET A 406 2.21 1.89 23.66
C MET A 406 1.25 2.98 24.16
N ASP A 407 0.03 2.99 23.62
CA ASP A 407 -1.02 3.99 23.84
C ASP A 407 -1.58 4.05 25.28
N HIS A 408 -1.22 3.08 26.14
CA HIS A 408 -1.55 3.06 27.56
C HIS A 408 -0.52 3.81 28.45
N PHE A 409 0.50 4.39 27.84
CA PHE A 409 1.54 5.18 28.49
C PHE A 409 1.50 6.62 28.02
N ILE A 410 1.75 7.54 28.95
CA ILE A 410 1.71 8.97 28.73
C ILE A 410 3.09 9.54 29.03
N LYS A 411 3.70 10.16 28.02
CA LYS A 411 4.90 10.97 28.16
C LYS A 411 4.49 12.31 28.77
N VAL A 412 5.13 12.69 29.87
CA VAL A 412 4.83 13.93 30.60
C VAL A 412 6.06 14.82 30.67
N LYS A 413 5.87 16.15 30.60
CA LYS A 413 6.96 17.15 30.63
C LYS A 413 6.80 18.11 31.82
N LEU A 414 7.90 18.37 32.54
CA LEU A 414 8.05 19.42 33.56
C LEU A 414 9.36 20.19 33.31
N GLY A 415 9.27 21.48 33.05
CA GLY A 415 10.39 22.28 32.57
C GLY A 415 10.98 21.66 31.30
N GLU A 416 12.30 21.46 31.25
CA GLU A 416 12.97 20.80 30.12
C GLU A 416 13.06 19.27 30.26
N LYS A 417 12.46 18.69 31.29
CA LYS A 417 12.57 17.26 31.59
C LYS A 417 11.29 16.52 31.28
N VAL A 418 11.43 15.26 30.88
CA VAL A 418 10.34 14.34 30.55
C VAL A 418 10.40 13.06 31.38
N GLY A 419 9.23 12.46 31.59
CA GLY A 419 9.04 11.17 32.24
C GLY A 419 7.87 10.42 31.60
N VAL A 420 7.54 9.25 32.15
CA VAL A 420 6.43 8.41 31.67
C VAL A 420 5.55 8.01 32.85
N ILE A 421 4.25 8.14 32.67
CA ILE A 421 3.23 7.62 33.57
C ILE A 421 2.30 6.67 32.82
N ASN A 422 1.53 5.85 33.53
CA ASN A 422 0.44 5.07 32.92
C ASN A 422 -0.91 5.81 33.06
N LEU A 423 -1.98 5.25 32.48
CA LEU A 423 -3.34 5.81 32.57
C LEU A 423 -3.95 5.83 33.98
N LYS A 424 -3.31 5.19 34.96
CA LYS A 424 -3.68 5.29 36.39
C LYS A 424 -2.94 6.42 37.11
N ASN A 425 -2.18 7.24 36.38
CA ASN A 425 -1.31 8.28 36.90
C ASN A 425 -0.17 7.75 37.80
N GLU A 426 0.24 6.50 37.61
CA GLU A 426 1.39 5.90 38.29
C GLU A 426 2.67 6.19 37.49
N THR A 427 3.72 6.64 38.16
CA THR A 427 5.02 6.90 37.54
C THR A 427 5.69 5.59 37.09
N ILE A 428 5.95 5.48 35.79
CA ILE A 428 6.71 4.38 35.19
C ILE A 428 8.18 4.78 35.03
N ILE A 429 8.44 6.00 34.55
CA ILE A 429 9.76 6.60 34.45
C ILE A 429 9.71 8.01 35.07
N PRO A 430 10.56 8.32 36.05
CA PRO A 430 10.57 9.64 36.68
C PRO A 430 10.96 10.75 35.70
N VAL A 431 10.48 11.98 35.97
CA VAL A 431 10.69 13.16 35.12
C VAL A 431 12.11 13.73 35.27
N ASN A 432 13.10 12.98 34.79
CA ASN A 432 14.53 13.25 34.95
C ASN A 432 15.32 13.30 33.64
N PHE A 433 14.68 12.97 32.52
CA PHE A 433 15.34 12.80 31.22
C PHE A 433 15.08 14.00 30.32
N GLU A 434 15.96 14.26 29.37
CA GLU A 434 15.74 15.30 28.35
C GLU A 434 14.74 14.83 27.30
N TRP A 435 14.81 13.55 26.93
CA TRP A 435 13.95 12.95 25.94
C TRP A 435 13.64 11.49 26.27
N ILE A 436 12.42 11.05 25.93
CA ILE A 436 11.98 9.66 26.02
C ILE A 436 11.20 9.32 24.75
N GLY A 437 11.61 8.23 24.10
CA GLY A 437 10.92 7.61 22.98
C GLY A 437 10.70 6.11 23.20
N GLU A 438 10.30 5.43 22.14
CA GLU A 438 10.08 3.99 22.13
C GLU A 438 11.06 3.33 21.15
N GLU A 439 11.56 2.16 21.50
CA GLU A 439 12.50 1.37 20.69
C GLU A 439 12.30 -0.13 21.01
N ASN A 440 11.86 -0.94 20.04
CA ASN A 440 11.67 -2.39 20.18
C ASN A 440 10.83 -2.83 21.40
N GLY A 441 9.83 -2.05 21.76
CA GLY A 441 8.96 -2.26 22.92
C GLY A 441 9.54 -1.77 24.25
N PHE A 442 10.68 -1.08 24.24
CA PHE A 442 11.31 -0.46 25.40
C PHE A 442 11.15 1.06 25.36
N PHE A 443 11.22 1.70 26.53
CA PHE A 443 11.39 3.14 26.62
C PHE A 443 12.88 3.48 26.48
N LYS A 444 13.21 4.23 25.43
CA LYS A 444 14.54 4.75 25.18
C LYS A 444 14.63 6.14 25.78
N VAL A 445 15.54 6.31 26.73
CA VAL A 445 15.71 7.56 27.47
C VAL A 445 17.01 8.23 27.12
N VAL A 446 17.06 9.57 27.21
CA VAL A 446 18.26 10.38 27.00
C VAL A 446 18.50 11.26 28.21
N THR A 447 19.68 11.19 28.80
CA THR A 447 20.09 12.08 29.89
C THR A 447 20.26 13.52 29.39
N PRO A 448 20.02 14.54 30.23
CA PRO A 448 20.26 15.93 29.87
C PRO A 448 21.73 16.25 29.55
N GLU A 449 21.93 17.28 28.73
CA GLU A 449 23.23 17.93 28.47
C GLU A 449 24.04 18.25 29.76
N PRO A 450 25.40 18.31 29.70
CA PRO A 450 26.26 18.21 28.51
C PRO A 450 26.62 16.77 28.09
N ASN A 451 26.23 15.78 28.89
CA ASN A 451 26.60 14.38 28.71
C ASN A 451 25.37 13.57 28.33
N ARG A 452 24.84 13.81 27.13
CA ARG A 452 23.70 13.04 26.60
C ARG A 452 24.10 11.58 26.40
N LYS A 453 23.41 10.70 27.09
CA LYS A 453 23.59 9.24 27.04
C LYS A 453 22.25 8.56 26.94
N PHE A 454 22.23 7.44 26.23
CA PHE A 454 21.06 6.63 25.94
C PHE A 454 21.00 5.45 26.91
N GLY A 455 19.80 5.19 27.42
CA GLY A 455 19.48 4.01 28.24
C GLY A 455 18.13 3.41 27.86
N LEU A 456 17.83 2.23 28.39
CA LEU A 456 16.58 1.50 28.13
C LEU A 456 15.88 1.13 29.44
N TYR A 457 14.56 1.33 29.44
CA TYR A 457 13.66 0.89 30.49
C TYR A 457 12.57 -0.01 29.89
N SER A 458 12.18 -1.02 30.64
CA SER A 458 11.02 -1.86 30.30
C SER A 458 9.70 -1.09 30.43
N LYS A 459 8.63 -1.67 29.88
CA LYS A 459 7.26 -1.15 30.02
C LYS A 459 6.77 -1.05 31.47
N THR A 460 7.39 -1.79 32.40
CA THR A 460 7.08 -1.73 33.84
C THR A 460 7.96 -0.73 34.60
N GLY A 461 8.84 0.02 33.91
CA GLY A 461 9.75 0.98 34.55
C GLY A 461 11.02 0.35 35.13
N LYS A 462 11.26 -0.95 34.94
CA LYS A 462 12.53 -1.60 35.34
C LYS A 462 13.65 -1.16 34.39
N LEU A 463 14.76 -0.69 34.96
CA LEU A 463 15.99 -0.38 34.21
C LEU A 463 16.53 -1.64 33.53
N ILE A 464 16.75 -1.56 32.22
CA ILE A 464 17.32 -2.64 31.40
C ILE A 464 18.77 -2.31 31.04
N VAL A 465 18.99 -1.13 30.48
CA VAL A 465 20.33 -0.63 30.13
C VAL A 465 20.52 0.74 30.78
N PRO A 466 21.54 0.94 31.64
CA PRO A 466 21.86 2.26 32.19
C PRO A 466 22.15 3.27 31.08
N ALA A 467 21.85 4.54 31.33
CA ALA A 467 22.11 5.62 30.38
C ALA A 467 23.62 5.97 30.33
N GLU A 468 24.40 5.10 29.68
CA GLU A 468 25.85 5.23 29.52
C GLU A 468 26.32 5.05 28.07
N TYR A 469 25.38 4.84 27.13
CA TYR A 469 25.67 4.60 25.72
C TYR A 469 25.53 5.89 24.91
N ASN A 470 26.31 6.03 23.84
CA ASN A 470 26.19 7.17 22.92
C ASN A 470 25.11 6.98 21.88
N TRP A 471 24.76 5.73 21.60
CA TRP A 471 23.72 5.40 20.66
C TRP A 471 23.13 4.04 20.98
N ILE A 472 21.82 3.92 20.82
CA ILE A 472 21.06 2.67 20.90
C ILE A 472 20.21 2.64 19.64
N THR A 473 20.22 1.54 18.90
CA THR A 473 19.43 1.38 17.67
C THR A 473 19.07 -0.08 17.46
N ASN A 474 18.10 -0.37 16.61
CA ASN A 474 17.76 -1.76 16.29
C ASN A 474 18.59 -2.26 15.12
N SER A 475 18.76 -3.57 15.06
CA SER A 475 19.18 -4.22 13.82
C SER A 475 18.17 -3.92 12.71
N GLU A 476 18.70 -3.71 11.52
CA GLU A 476 17.90 -3.43 10.32
C GLU A 476 17.46 -4.70 9.59
N THR A 477 18.01 -5.85 9.98
CA THR A 477 17.59 -7.15 9.45
C THR A 477 16.12 -7.36 9.77
N GLN A 478 15.35 -7.69 8.74
CA GLN A 478 13.92 -7.97 8.90
C GLN A 478 13.71 -9.06 9.96
N ASP A 479 12.72 -8.85 10.82
CA ASP A 479 12.34 -9.73 11.94
C ASP A 479 13.36 -9.85 13.08
N SER A 480 14.51 -9.18 12.99
CA SER A 480 15.47 -9.09 14.09
C SER A 480 14.86 -8.41 15.32
N LYS A 481 15.18 -8.94 16.50
CA LYS A 481 14.83 -8.36 17.81
C LYS A 481 16.05 -7.82 18.54
N ILE A 482 17.21 -7.84 17.89
CA ILE A 482 18.45 -7.35 18.48
C ILE A 482 18.45 -5.82 18.52
N THR A 483 18.80 -5.28 19.68
CA THR A 483 19.14 -3.86 19.85
C THR A 483 20.64 -3.70 20.00
N VAL A 484 21.25 -2.88 19.14
CA VAL A 484 22.67 -2.54 19.12
C VAL A 484 22.95 -1.38 20.09
N LEU A 485 23.97 -1.54 20.91
CA LEU A 485 24.40 -0.59 21.93
C LEU A 485 25.82 -0.10 21.61
N ARG A 486 26.04 1.21 21.46
CA ARG A 486 27.36 1.80 21.14
C ARG A 486 27.90 2.66 22.28
N LYS A 487 29.16 2.44 22.68
CA LYS A 487 29.88 3.22 23.71
C LYS A 487 30.80 4.30 23.12
N ASP A 488 31.35 5.13 24.01
CA ASP A 488 32.33 6.21 23.71
C ASP A 488 33.59 5.72 23.01
N ASP A 489 34.07 4.53 23.36
CA ASP A 489 35.27 3.92 22.78
C ASP A 489 35.02 3.28 21.41
N ASN A 490 33.86 3.52 20.79
CA ASN A 490 33.35 2.85 19.59
C ASN A 490 33.24 1.33 19.73
N SER A 491 33.19 0.79 20.95
CA SER A 491 32.84 -0.61 21.18
C SER A 491 31.32 -0.80 21.19
N TYR A 492 30.90 -2.02 20.87
CA TYR A 492 29.49 -2.38 20.74
C TYR A 492 29.11 -3.54 21.65
N ASN A 493 27.84 -3.58 22.02
CA ASN A 493 27.20 -4.78 22.54
C ASN A 493 25.79 -4.89 21.96
N PHE A 494 25.15 -6.02 22.21
CA PHE A 494 23.83 -6.32 21.66
C PHE A 494 22.93 -6.81 22.77
N LEU A 495 21.69 -6.35 22.77
CA LEU A 495 20.64 -6.78 23.66
C LEU A 495 19.73 -7.76 22.91
N ASN A 496 19.46 -8.91 23.51
CA ASN A 496 18.48 -9.87 22.99
C ASN A 496 17.04 -9.48 23.40
N GLN A 497 16.04 -10.19 22.88
CA GLN A 497 14.62 -9.98 23.24
C GLN A 497 14.31 -10.21 24.72
N LYS A 498 15.15 -10.98 25.43
CA LYS A 498 15.04 -11.21 26.88
C LYS A 498 15.66 -10.08 27.70
N SER A 499 16.13 -9.00 27.05
CA SER A 499 16.76 -7.86 27.71
C SER A 499 18.11 -8.19 28.35
N GLU A 500 18.84 -9.16 27.79
CA GLU A 500 20.16 -9.60 28.26
C GLU A 500 21.23 -9.22 27.23
N LEU A 501 22.41 -8.85 27.71
CA LEU A 501 23.57 -8.62 26.85
C LEU A 501 24.02 -9.96 26.23
N ILE A 502 24.15 -9.99 24.90
CA ILE A 502 24.58 -11.18 24.17
C ILE A 502 26.05 -11.49 24.44
N PHE A 503 26.90 -10.46 24.58
CA PHE A 503 28.32 -10.65 24.85
C PHE A 503 28.69 -10.19 26.27
N PRO A 504 29.49 -10.99 27.01
CA PRO A 504 29.96 -10.61 28.34
C PRO A 504 30.96 -9.44 28.30
N GLN A 505 31.58 -9.19 27.15
CA GLN A 505 32.44 -8.04 26.89
C GLN A 505 32.04 -7.39 25.58
N ASN A 506 32.19 -6.07 25.49
CA ASN A 506 31.92 -5.35 24.26
C ASN A 506 32.85 -5.82 23.14
N ILE A 507 32.30 -5.92 21.94
CA ILE A 507 32.99 -6.20 20.70
C ILE A 507 33.57 -4.91 20.10
N SER A 508 34.59 -5.05 19.27
CA SER A 508 35.29 -3.94 18.61
C SER A 508 34.67 -3.50 17.30
N ASP A 509 33.96 -4.39 16.60
CA ASP A 509 33.43 -4.12 15.26
C ASP A 509 32.34 -5.13 14.90
N TYR A 510 31.40 -4.74 14.04
CA TYR A 510 30.35 -5.61 13.52
C TYR A 510 29.83 -5.12 12.16
N GLY A 511 29.15 -5.98 11.44
CA GLY A 511 28.46 -5.61 10.20
C GLY A 511 28.00 -6.80 9.39
N TYR A 512 27.62 -6.55 8.14
CA TYR A 512 27.15 -7.59 7.22
C TYR A 512 28.30 -8.15 6.37
N VAL A 513 28.26 -9.45 6.10
CA VAL A 513 29.22 -10.11 5.20
C VAL A 513 28.78 -9.89 3.75
N LEU A 514 29.71 -9.42 2.91
CA LEU A 514 29.49 -9.25 1.47
C LEU A 514 29.02 -10.54 0.81
N ASP A 515 28.01 -10.46 -0.05
CA ASP A 515 27.57 -11.61 -0.84
C ASP A 515 28.54 -11.95 -2.00
N GLN A 516 28.19 -12.96 -2.80
CA GLN A 516 28.96 -13.42 -3.96
C GLN A 516 29.17 -12.33 -5.02
N GLU A 517 28.30 -11.32 -5.09
CA GLU A 517 28.44 -10.18 -5.99
C GLU A 517 29.27 -9.04 -5.38
N LYS A 518 29.83 -9.26 -4.18
CA LYS A 518 30.55 -8.28 -3.37
C LYS A 518 29.67 -7.09 -2.98
N LEU A 519 28.43 -7.37 -2.60
CA LEU A 519 27.44 -6.39 -2.21
C LEU A 519 27.07 -6.53 -0.73
N LEU A 520 26.76 -5.40 -0.10
CA LEU A 520 26.09 -5.35 1.19
C LEU A 520 24.59 -5.44 0.93
N ASN A 521 23.96 -6.56 1.28
CA ASN A 521 22.51 -6.72 1.17
C ASN A 521 21.90 -7.25 2.49
N PRO A 522 21.53 -6.35 3.41
CA PRO A 522 20.86 -6.73 4.65
C PRO A 522 19.36 -7.06 4.52
N LEU A 523 18.72 -6.83 3.36
CA LEU A 523 17.28 -7.09 3.12
C LEU A 523 17.00 -8.33 2.25
N ASP A 524 17.98 -9.23 2.07
CA ASP A 524 17.70 -10.49 1.39
C ASP A 524 16.68 -11.30 2.21
N VAL A 525 15.42 -11.23 1.75
CA VAL A 525 14.18 -11.79 2.33
C VAL A 525 14.23 -13.31 2.54
N ARG A 526 15.30 -13.97 2.08
CA ARG A 526 15.54 -15.42 2.23
C ARG A 526 16.16 -15.80 3.58
N GLY A 527 15.87 -15.05 4.65
CA GLY A 527 16.23 -15.43 6.02
C GLY A 527 17.73 -15.31 6.35
N LYS A 528 18.44 -14.34 5.77
CA LYS A 528 19.87 -14.17 5.99
C LYS A 528 20.16 -13.25 7.16
N SER A 529 20.34 -13.84 8.34
CA SER A 529 20.36 -13.12 9.61
C SER A 529 21.71 -13.13 10.33
N LEU A 530 22.83 -13.34 9.63
CA LEU A 530 24.15 -13.44 10.27
C LEU A 530 24.96 -12.15 10.10
N LEU A 531 25.17 -11.44 11.21
CA LEU A 531 26.14 -10.34 11.36
C LEU A 531 27.52 -10.90 11.68
N PHE A 532 28.57 -10.40 11.03
CA PHE A 532 29.90 -10.60 11.59
C PHE A 532 30.06 -9.75 12.85
N VAL A 533 30.71 -10.30 13.85
CA VAL A 533 31.11 -9.61 15.08
C VAL A 533 32.58 -9.86 15.34
N LYS A 534 33.31 -8.86 15.82
CA LYS A 534 34.75 -8.93 16.06
C LYS A 534 35.08 -8.60 17.51
N GLY A 535 35.60 -9.58 18.24
CA GLY A 535 36.05 -9.40 19.62
C GLY A 535 37.28 -8.49 19.72
N LYS A 536 37.58 -8.00 20.92
CA LYS A 536 38.76 -7.14 21.18
C LYS A 536 40.10 -7.82 20.86
N ASN A 537 40.13 -9.16 20.82
CA ASN A 537 41.29 -9.95 20.38
C ASN A 537 41.48 -9.97 18.84
N GLY A 538 40.62 -9.27 18.10
CA GLY A 538 40.63 -9.18 16.65
C GLY A 538 39.99 -10.36 15.92
N LYS A 539 39.46 -11.36 16.63
CA LYS A 539 38.82 -12.53 16.03
C LYS A 539 37.35 -12.27 15.71
N CYS A 540 36.92 -12.77 14.56
CA CYS A 540 35.59 -12.63 13.99
C CYS A 540 34.76 -13.91 14.17
N GLY A 541 33.47 -13.73 14.42
CA GLY A 541 32.43 -14.76 14.46
C GLY A 541 31.15 -14.27 13.75
N LEU A 542 30.09 -15.08 13.76
CA LEU A 542 28.78 -14.72 13.18
C LEU A 542 27.68 -14.82 14.24
N LEU A 543 27.02 -13.69 14.48
CA LEU A 543 25.85 -13.55 15.34
C LEU A 543 24.59 -13.70 14.50
N ASN A 544 23.72 -14.62 14.89
CA ASN A 544 22.41 -14.78 14.30
C ASN A 544 21.42 -13.82 14.95
N GLU A 545 20.85 -12.94 14.14
CA GLU A 545 19.97 -11.86 14.56
C GLU A 545 18.55 -12.31 14.89
N ILE A 546 18.16 -13.49 14.41
CA ILE A 546 16.84 -14.08 14.68
C ILE A 546 16.90 -15.01 15.89
N THR A 547 17.93 -15.88 15.95
CA THR A 547 18.09 -16.78 17.10
C THR A 547 18.80 -16.10 18.27
N GLU A 548 19.43 -14.94 18.04
CA GLU A 548 20.17 -14.14 19.03
C GLU A 548 21.39 -14.85 19.59
N VAL A 549 21.92 -15.84 18.85
CA VAL A 549 23.03 -16.71 19.25
C VAL A 549 24.22 -16.52 18.32
N LEU A 550 25.42 -16.62 18.88
CA LEU A 550 26.67 -16.67 18.12
C LEU A 550 26.85 -18.07 17.47
N ASP A 551 26.23 -18.27 16.30
CA ASP A 551 26.28 -19.54 15.55
C ASP A 551 27.71 -19.91 15.11
N VAL A 552 28.53 -18.89 14.80
CA VAL A 552 29.95 -19.08 14.50
C VAL A 552 30.80 -18.37 15.55
N PRO A 553 31.60 -19.11 16.35
CA PRO A 553 32.40 -18.52 17.42
C PRO A 553 33.43 -17.53 16.87
N MET A 554 33.85 -16.58 17.70
CA MET A 554 34.90 -15.60 17.38
C MET A 554 36.29 -16.26 17.31
N ALA A 555 36.52 -17.07 16.28
CA ALA A 555 37.71 -17.90 16.10
C ALA A 555 38.50 -17.59 14.82
N TYR A 556 37.93 -16.79 13.91
CA TYR A 556 38.50 -16.51 12.60
C TYR A 556 39.20 -15.16 12.57
N ASP A 557 40.25 -15.02 11.77
CA ASP A 557 40.93 -13.73 11.60
C ASP A 557 40.08 -12.77 10.74
N GLN A 558 39.38 -13.30 9.74
CA GLN A 558 38.49 -12.54 8.86
C GLN A 558 37.33 -13.41 8.38
N ILE A 559 36.15 -12.80 8.21
CA ILE A 559 35.01 -13.33 7.45
C ILE A 559 34.85 -12.42 6.24
N ILE A 560 34.95 -12.98 5.03
CA ILE A 560 35.29 -12.20 3.84
C ILE A 560 34.07 -12.02 2.94
N GLN A 561 33.44 -13.12 2.57
CA GLN A 561 32.37 -13.17 1.59
C GLN A 561 31.47 -14.37 1.89
N ARG A 562 30.21 -14.30 1.46
CA ARG A 562 29.23 -15.38 1.59
C ARG A 562 28.57 -15.71 0.25
N PHE A 563 28.13 -16.95 0.11
CA PHE A 563 27.20 -17.35 -0.94
C PHE A 563 26.17 -18.33 -0.36
N GLN A 564 25.04 -18.51 -1.05
CA GLN A 564 23.97 -19.39 -0.60
C GLN A 564 23.63 -20.43 -1.67
N SER A 565 23.55 -21.70 -1.27
CA SER A 565 22.87 -22.74 -2.03
C SER A 565 21.39 -22.84 -1.61
N GLU A 566 20.60 -23.66 -2.30
CA GLU A 566 19.21 -23.92 -1.89
C GLU A 566 19.06 -24.37 -0.43
N LYS A 567 20.09 -25.02 0.13
CA LYS A 567 20.03 -25.66 1.45
C LYS A 567 20.91 -25.00 2.50
N ASN A 568 22.02 -24.38 2.10
CA ASN A 568 23.06 -23.94 3.02
C ASN A 568 23.60 -22.55 2.66
N ILE A 569 24.05 -21.82 3.67
CA ILE A 569 24.83 -20.61 3.49
C ILE A 569 26.28 -20.92 3.83
N TYR A 570 27.20 -20.46 2.99
CA TYR A 570 28.63 -20.66 3.13
C TYR A 570 29.35 -19.32 3.26
N TYR A 571 30.43 -19.34 4.02
CA TYR A 571 31.26 -18.19 4.33
C TYR A 571 32.72 -18.51 4.04
N SER A 572 33.36 -17.72 3.20
CA SER A 572 34.81 -17.77 3.04
C SER A 572 35.46 -17.07 4.21
N VAL A 573 36.35 -17.78 4.90
CA VAL A 573 36.95 -17.35 6.16
C VAL A 573 38.46 -17.54 6.14
N LYS A 574 39.16 -16.73 6.93
CA LYS A 574 40.60 -16.83 7.14
C LYS A 574 40.90 -17.27 8.56
N LYS A 575 41.77 -18.27 8.71
CA LYS A 575 42.28 -18.74 10.00
C LYS A 575 43.81 -18.85 9.91
N GLY A 576 44.50 -18.05 10.70
CA GLY A 576 45.94 -17.84 10.57
C GLY A 576 46.29 -17.26 9.19
N LYS A 577 47.18 -17.93 8.47
CA LYS A 577 47.63 -17.53 7.11
C LYS A 577 46.83 -18.20 5.99
N LYS A 578 45.89 -19.08 6.31
CA LYS A 578 45.18 -19.91 5.33
C LYS A 578 43.69 -19.59 5.29
N TYR A 579 43.10 -19.87 4.14
CA TYR A 579 41.70 -19.66 3.84
C TYR A 579 40.98 -21.01 3.72
N GLY A 580 39.72 -21.01 4.14
CA GLY A 580 38.81 -22.13 4.04
C GLY A 580 37.38 -21.65 3.83
N LEU A 581 36.45 -22.60 3.74
CA LEU A 581 35.03 -22.34 3.62
C LEU A 581 34.30 -23.04 4.76
N ILE A 582 33.46 -22.32 5.47
CA ILE A 582 32.58 -22.87 6.51
C ILE A 582 31.12 -22.68 6.10
N ASN A 583 30.21 -23.46 6.67
CA ASN A 583 28.78 -23.17 6.60
C ASN A 583 28.31 -22.34 7.81
N ALA A 584 27.04 -21.92 7.79
CA ALA A 584 26.40 -21.19 8.88
C ALA A 584 26.43 -21.92 10.25
N LYS A 585 26.60 -23.25 10.27
CA LYS A 585 26.75 -24.06 11.48
C LYS A 585 28.19 -24.19 11.96
N ASN A 586 29.10 -23.36 11.44
CA ASN A 586 30.55 -23.41 11.69
C ASN A 586 31.21 -24.75 11.31
N GLN A 587 30.61 -25.53 10.40
CA GLN A 587 31.24 -26.76 9.92
C GLN A 587 32.23 -26.41 8.81
N GLU A 588 33.43 -26.97 8.88
CA GLU A 588 34.44 -26.85 7.84
C GLU A 588 34.00 -27.64 6.59
N ILE A 589 33.84 -26.93 5.47
CA ILE A 589 33.44 -27.48 4.18
C ILE A 589 34.65 -27.60 3.26
N ILE A 590 35.45 -26.53 3.18
CA ILE A 590 36.76 -26.53 2.52
C ILE A 590 37.81 -26.25 3.59
N PRO A 591 38.81 -27.13 3.75
CA PRO A 591 39.82 -27.00 4.81
C PRO A 591 40.70 -25.77 4.66
N PHE A 592 41.21 -25.28 5.79
CA PHE A 592 42.10 -24.12 5.89
C PHE A 592 43.52 -24.40 5.36
N GLN A 593 43.64 -24.71 4.07
CA GLN A 593 44.92 -25.05 3.42
C GLN A 593 45.28 -24.10 2.26
N TYR A 594 44.34 -23.27 1.81
CA TYR A 594 44.50 -22.43 0.63
C TYR A 594 45.10 -21.07 0.98
N ASP A 595 45.86 -20.51 0.04
CA ASP A 595 46.47 -19.18 0.14
C ASP A 595 45.49 -18.05 -0.23
N PHE A 596 44.37 -18.41 -0.87
CA PHE A 596 43.28 -17.53 -1.28
C PHE A 596 42.03 -18.36 -1.60
N ILE A 597 40.86 -17.77 -1.42
CA ILE A 597 39.55 -18.31 -1.78
C ILE A 597 38.68 -17.17 -2.33
N ASP A 598 37.93 -17.44 -3.39
CA ASP A 598 36.97 -16.51 -3.98
C ASP A 598 35.66 -17.25 -4.28
N VAL A 599 34.57 -16.70 -3.73
CA VAL A 599 33.22 -17.24 -3.87
C VAL A 599 32.33 -16.33 -4.72
N SER A 600 32.93 -15.47 -5.56
CA SER A 600 32.19 -14.60 -6.46
C SER A 600 31.52 -15.34 -7.62
N LEU A 601 30.34 -14.82 -8.03
CA LEU A 601 29.52 -15.33 -9.15
C LEU A 601 29.16 -16.82 -9.04
N ILE A 602 29.07 -17.38 -7.83
CA ILE A 602 28.71 -18.79 -7.62
C ILE A 602 27.19 -18.92 -7.63
N GLN A 603 26.61 -19.58 -8.64
CA GLN A 603 25.18 -19.88 -8.68
C GLN A 603 24.95 -21.35 -9.04
N SER A 604 23.91 -21.97 -8.48
CA SER A 604 23.46 -23.30 -8.90
C SER A 604 22.77 -23.24 -10.24
N ASN A 605 23.05 -24.21 -11.09
CA ASN A 605 22.22 -24.48 -12.26
C ASN A 605 20.84 -24.94 -11.76
N TYR A 606 19.75 -24.28 -12.13
CA TYR A 606 18.37 -24.61 -11.70
C TYR A 606 17.99 -26.09 -11.96
N ASN A 607 18.73 -26.76 -12.85
CA ASN A 607 18.50 -28.14 -13.25
C ASN A 607 19.37 -29.19 -12.49
N ASP A 608 20.32 -28.78 -11.64
CA ASP A 608 21.14 -29.67 -10.80
C ASP A 608 21.29 -29.12 -9.38
N LEU A 609 20.47 -29.66 -8.48
CA LEU A 609 20.34 -29.22 -7.08
C LEU A 609 21.36 -29.87 -6.14
N SER A 610 22.41 -30.51 -6.67
CA SER A 610 23.44 -31.14 -5.84
C SER A 610 24.53 -30.13 -5.44
N ASP A 611 24.87 -30.07 -4.15
CA ASP A 611 25.99 -29.26 -3.62
C ASP A 611 27.37 -29.64 -4.23
N ILE A 612 27.42 -30.72 -5.00
CA ILE A 612 28.62 -31.22 -5.71
C ILE A 612 28.94 -30.37 -6.95
N SER A 613 27.95 -29.68 -7.51
CA SER A 613 28.07 -28.87 -8.73
C SER A 613 28.81 -27.54 -8.52
N TYR A 614 28.85 -27.03 -7.29
CA TYR A 614 29.54 -25.76 -6.99
C TYR A 614 31.05 -25.92 -7.14
N SER A 615 31.65 -24.90 -7.73
CA SER A 615 33.09 -24.81 -7.95
C SER A 615 33.58 -23.54 -7.26
N VAL A 616 34.59 -23.65 -6.40
CA VAL A 616 35.16 -22.53 -5.67
C VAL A 616 36.56 -22.26 -6.18
N VAL A 617 36.85 -21.00 -6.52
CA VAL A 617 38.19 -20.59 -6.95
C VAL A 617 39.09 -20.54 -5.73
N VAL A 618 40.21 -21.24 -5.79
CA VAL A 618 41.18 -21.31 -4.70
C VAL A 618 42.61 -21.22 -5.23
N LYS A 619 43.52 -20.70 -4.40
CA LYS A 619 44.95 -20.65 -4.69
C LYS A 619 45.71 -21.57 -3.76
N LYS A 620 46.59 -22.40 -4.30
CA LYS A 620 47.50 -23.25 -3.55
C LYS A 620 48.87 -23.17 -4.18
N GLU A 621 49.91 -22.93 -3.38
CA GLU A 621 51.31 -22.92 -3.84
C GLU A 621 51.52 -21.95 -5.02
N LYS A 622 50.96 -20.75 -4.89
CA LYS A 622 51.00 -19.65 -5.87
C LYS A 622 50.20 -19.87 -7.17
N LYS A 623 49.62 -21.04 -7.41
CA LYS A 623 48.79 -21.32 -8.58
C LYS A 623 47.30 -21.38 -8.21
N PHE A 624 46.46 -20.99 -9.16
CA PHE A 624 45.01 -21.03 -9.03
C PHE A 624 44.43 -22.27 -9.71
N GLY A 625 43.34 -22.75 -9.13
CA GLY A 625 42.49 -23.82 -9.64
C GLY A 625 41.11 -23.70 -9.01
N THR A 626 40.30 -24.74 -9.15
CA THR A 626 39.00 -24.82 -8.46
C THR A 626 38.82 -26.13 -7.74
N VAL A 627 38.03 -26.08 -6.66
CA VAL A 627 37.60 -27.25 -5.91
C VAL A 627 36.09 -27.27 -5.75
N SER A 628 35.51 -28.46 -5.65
CA SER A 628 34.12 -28.62 -5.22
C SER A 628 33.97 -28.36 -3.72
N LEU A 629 32.72 -28.31 -3.23
CA LEU A 629 32.44 -28.25 -1.78
C LEU A 629 32.85 -29.53 -1.03
N LYS A 630 33.21 -30.60 -1.73
CA LYS A 630 33.86 -31.80 -1.15
C LYS A 630 35.39 -31.68 -1.17
N ASN A 631 35.93 -30.50 -1.48
CA ASN A 631 37.35 -30.23 -1.60
C ASN A 631 38.06 -31.07 -2.70
N GLN A 632 37.31 -31.51 -3.72
CA GLN A 632 37.86 -32.25 -4.85
C GLN A 632 38.28 -31.28 -5.96
N VAL A 633 39.50 -31.43 -6.48
CA VAL A 633 40.03 -30.58 -7.56
C VAL A 633 39.22 -30.78 -8.84
N GLN A 634 38.72 -29.69 -9.42
CA GLN A 634 37.97 -29.68 -10.68
C GLN A 634 38.80 -29.03 -11.80
N ILE A 635 39.27 -27.80 -11.58
CA ILE A 635 40.27 -27.14 -12.43
C ILE A 635 41.64 -27.26 -11.74
N PRO A 636 42.67 -27.82 -12.41
CA PRO A 636 43.97 -28.05 -11.80
C PRO A 636 44.70 -26.75 -11.45
N PHE A 637 45.59 -26.82 -10.45
CA PHE A 637 46.41 -25.69 -9.96
C PHE A 637 47.55 -25.32 -10.92
N VAL A 638 47.20 -24.82 -12.11
CA VAL A 638 48.17 -24.51 -13.17
C VAL A 638 48.15 -23.06 -13.61
N TYR A 639 47.14 -22.29 -13.21
CA TYR A 639 46.94 -20.91 -13.65
C TYR A 639 47.63 -19.90 -12.73
N ASP A 640 48.18 -18.84 -13.31
CA ASP A 640 48.78 -17.72 -12.57
C ASP A 640 47.72 -16.82 -11.94
N ASP A 641 46.54 -16.78 -12.57
CA ASP A 641 45.33 -16.14 -12.09
C ASP A 641 44.10 -16.89 -12.63
N LEU A 642 43.02 -16.93 -11.85
CA LEU A 642 41.76 -17.55 -12.26
C LEU A 642 40.63 -16.80 -11.59
N GLN A 643 39.70 -16.28 -12.39
CA GLN A 643 38.53 -15.57 -11.86
C GLN A 643 37.29 -16.06 -12.59
N ARG A 644 36.23 -16.34 -11.81
CA ARG A 644 34.90 -16.59 -12.37
C ARG A 644 34.36 -15.30 -12.96
N ILE A 645 33.79 -15.39 -14.16
CA ILE A 645 33.24 -14.24 -14.90
C ILE A 645 31.78 -14.48 -15.31
N SER A 646 31.18 -15.60 -14.88
CA SER A 646 29.77 -15.90 -15.11
C SER A 646 29.26 -16.90 -14.06
N GLU A 647 27.99 -16.76 -13.71
CA GLU A 647 27.22 -17.75 -12.95
C GLU A 647 27.13 -19.11 -13.67
N ASN A 648 27.25 -19.14 -15.00
CA ASN A 648 27.23 -20.36 -15.82
C ASN A 648 28.56 -21.15 -15.83
N GLY A 649 29.47 -20.84 -14.89
CA GLY A 649 30.72 -21.60 -14.77
C GLY A 649 31.78 -21.24 -15.82
N LEU A 650 31.81 -19.99 -16.27
CA LEU A 650 32.87 -19.47 -17.14
C LEU A 650 33.94 -18.75 -16.31
N PHE A 651 35.19 -18.89 -16.74
CA PHE A 651 36.34 -18.30 -16.07
C PHE A 651 37.24 -17.61 -17.08
N LYS A 652 37.86 -16.50 -16.66
CA LYS A 652 39.11 -16.05 -17.27
C LYS A 652 40.27 -16.68 -16.51
N ALA A 653 41.17 -17.31 -17.24
CA ALA A 653 42.30 -18.02 -16.69
C ALA A 653 43.59 -17.47 -17.31
N LYS A 654 44.54 -17.06 -16.48
CA LYS A 654 45.83 -16.54 -16.92
C LYS A 654 46.86 -17.66 -16.92
N LYS A 655 47.50 -17.90 -18.06
CA LYS A 655 48.59 -18.87 -18.21
C LYS A 655 49.76 -18.19 -18.93
N GLY A 656 50.77 -17.75 -18.18
CA GLY A 656 51.81 -16.88 -18.72
C GLY A 656 51.38 -15.41 -18.72
N LYS A 657 51.47 -14.74 -19.88
CA LYS A 657 51.20 -13.29 -19.96
C LYS A 657 49.73 -12.93 -20.16
N ASP A 658 48.97 -13.76 -20.87
CA ASP A 658 47.63 -13.44 -21.34
C ASP A 658 46.55 -14.29 -20.65
N TYR A 659 45.33 -13.76 -20.59
CA TYR A 659 44.13 -14.50 -20.22
C TYR A 659 43.54 -15.27 -21.41
N GLN A 660 42.90 -16.39 -21.08
CA GLN A 660 42.03 -17.18 -21.95
C GLN A 660 40.69 -17.41 -21.24
N ILE A 661 39.63 -17.71 -22.01
CA ILE A 661 38.32 -18.05 -21.48
C ILE A 661 38.20 -19.58 -21.45
N ILE A 662 37.90 -20.12 -20.27
CA ILE A 662 37.68 -21.55 -20.05
C ILE A 662 36.32 -21.81 -19.39
N ASN A 663 35.79 -23.02 -19.54
CA ASN A 663 34.61 -23.47 -18.80
C ASN A 663 34.98 -24.23 -17.51
N SER A 664 33.97 -24.66 -16.77
CA SER A 664 34.10 -25.45 -15.53
C SER A 664 34.76 -26.81 -15.69
N LYS A 665 34.87 -27.34 -16.92
CA LYS A 665 35.59 -28.57 -17.26
C LYS A 665 37.06 -28.33 -17.63
N ASN A 666 37.56 -27.10 -17.46
CA ASN A 666 38.89 -26.68 -17.86
C ASN A 666 39.12 -26.73 -19.40
N GLU A 667 38.06 -26.71 -20.20
CA GLU A 667 38.15 -26.65 -21.66
C GLU A 667 38.34 -25.20 -22.08
N VAL A 668 39.31 -24.94 -22.97
CA VAL A 668 39.58 -23.59 -23.48
C VAL A 668 38.56 -23.27 -24.58
N LEU A 669 37.65 -22.34 -24.29
CA LEU A 669 36.62 -21.87 -25.23
C LEU A 669 37.16 -20.78 -26.16
N ASN A 670 38.05 -19.93 -25.64
CA ASN A 670 38.75 -18.92 -26.42
C ASN A 670 40.15 -18.69 -25.85
N LYS A 671 41.18 -18.85 -26.68
CA LYS A 671 42.60 -18.75 -26.27
C LYS A 671 43.09 -17.31 -26.06
N GLY A 672 42.32 -16.29 -26.42
CA GLY A 672 42.78 -14.90 -26.42
C GLY A 672 43.65 -14.59 -27.64
N PRO A 673 44.67 -13.72 -27.51
CA PRO A 673 45.19 -13.16 -26.25
C PRO A 673 44.28 -12.09 -25.64
N PHE A 674 44.17 -12.05 -24.32
CA PHE A 674 43.39 -11.05 -23.58
C PHE A 674 44.20 -10.47 -22.42
N ASP A 675 44.19 -9.14 -22.28
CA ASP A 675 44.65 -8.46 -21.07
C ASP A 675 43.62 -8.58 -19.96
N GLN A 676 42.33 -8.55 -20.34
CA GLN A 676 41.21 -8.64 -19.41
C GLN A 676 39.96 -9.22 -20.11
N VAL A 677 39.12 -9.88 -19.33
CA VAL A 677 37.76 -10.25 -19.72
C VAL A 677 36.80 -9.75 -18.65
N ALA A 678 35.76 -9.02 -19.07
CA ALA A 678 34.69 -8.56 -18.19
C ALA A 678 33.77 -9.72 -17.78
N ASN A 679 32.84 -9.45 -16.88
CA ASN A 679 31.80 -10.42 -16.54
C ASN A 679 30.87 -10.62 -17.75
N PHE A 680 30.32 -11.83 -17.86
CA PHE A 680 29.28 -12.16 -18.80
C PHE A 680 27.93 -11.73 -18.21
N GLU A 681 27.21 -10.87 -18.93
CA GLU A 681 25.88 -10.40 -18.52
C GLU A 681 24.80 -10.94 -19.46
N GLN A 682 23.57 -11.01 -18.95
CA GLN A 682 22.41 -11.50 -19.69
C GLN A 682 21.91 -10.43 -20.66
N GLN A 683 21.65 -10.83 -21.91
CA GLN A 683 21.22 -9.89 -22.95
C GLN A 683 19.74 -9.48 -22.85
N ASP A 684 18.83 -10.38 -22.45
CA ASP A 684 17.38 -10.20 -22.64
C ASP A 684 16.52 -10.48 -21.40
N GLY A 685 17.12 -10.60 -20.22
CA GLY A 685 16.43 -10.91 -18.96
C GLY A 685 15.75 -12.28 -18.91
N ARG A 686 15.87 -13.10 -19.97
CA ARG A 686 15.31 -14.46 -20.08
C ARG A 686 16.38 -15.56 -20.01
N GLY A 687 17.63 -15.18 -19.70
CA GLY A 687 18.74 -16.12 -19.46
C GLY A 687 19.30 -16.82 -20.71
N THR A 688 18.92 -16.42 -21.92
CA THR A 688 19.20 -17.23 -23.13
C THR A 688 20.54 -16.95 -23.80
N VAL A 689 21.13 -15.76 -23.61
CA VAL A 689 22.39 -15.36 -24.27
C VAL A 689 23.24 -14.54 -23.32
N LEU A 690 24.43 -15.04 -22.98
CA LEU A 690 25.44 -14.30 -22.24
C LEU A 690 26.48 -13.69 -23.18
N LYS A 691 26.85 -12.43 -22.90
CA LYS A 691 27.91 -11.70 -23.61
C LYS A 691 28.85 -10.98 -22.64
N ALA A 692 30.12 -10.90 -23.02
CA ALA A 692 31.15 -10.17 -22.28
C ALA A 692 32.01 -9.33 -23.23
N LEU A 693 32.68 -8.33 -22.65
CA LEU A 693 33.76 -7.61 -23.33
C LEU A 693 35.10 -8.28 -23.07
N THR A 694 35.85 -8.53 -24.14
CA THR A 694 37.26 -8.93 -24.07
C THR A 694 38.14 -7.74 -24.41
N PHE A 695 39.27 -7.60 -23.74
CA PHE A 695 40.24 -6.53 -23.96
C PHE A 695 41.60 -7.10 -24.33
N TYR A 696 42.24 -6.51 -25.33
CA TYR A 696 43.61 -6.81 -25.73
C TYR A 696 44.25 -5.60 -26.42
N ASN A 697 45.41 -5.14 -25.96
CA ASN A 697 46.16 -4.01 -26.53
C ASN A 697 45.31 -2.76 -26.75
N ASN A 698 44.54 -2.35 -25.75
CA ASN A 698 43.59 -1.20 -25.78
C ASN A 698 42.47 -1.34 -26.83
N LYS A 699 42.18 -2.57 -27.25
CA LYS A 699 41.08 -2.87 -28.16
C LYS A 699 40.13 -3.87 -27.55
N MET A 700 38.86 -3.76 -27.94
CA MET A 700 37.78 -4.59 -27.40
C MET A 700 37.00 -5.33 -28.48
N LYS A 701 36.40 -6.46 -28.07
CA LYS A 701 35.42 -7.22 -28.85
C LYS A 701 34.33 -7.76 -27.93
N VAL A 702 33.13 -7.94 -28.46
CA VAL A 702 32.06 -8.69 -27.80
C VAL A 702 32.30 -10.17 -28.05
N VAL A 703 32.29 -10.98 -26.98
CA VAL A 703 32.37 -12.44 -27.05
C VAL A 703 31.12 -13.04 -26.44
N ASN A 704 30.64 -14.16 -26.98
CA ASN A 704 29.58 -14.95 -26.36
C ASN A 704 30.14 -16.05 -25.45
N GLU A 705 29.27 -16.68 -24.67
CA GLU A 705 29.60 -17.79 -23.76
C GLU A 705 30.28 -19.00 -24.41
N LYS A 706 30.17 -19.15 -25.75
CA LYS A 706 30.85 -20.20 -26.52
C LYS A 706 32.26 -19.80 -26.96
N GLY A 707 32.73 -18.61 -26.55
CA GLY A 707 34.03 -18.07 -26.93
C GLY A 707 34.07 -17.44 -28.33
N LYS A 708 32.95 -17.28 -29.04
CA LYS A 708 32.90 -16.69 -30.38
C LYS A 708 32.80 -15.17 -30.31
N PHE A 709 33.65 -14.46 -31.06
CA PHE A 709 33.54 -13.01 -31.23
C PHE A 709 32.30 -12.65 -32.06
N LEU A 710 31.51 -11.70 -31.56
CA LEU A 710 30.28 -11.20 -32.17
C LEU A 710 30.45 -9.83 -32.82
N SER A 711 31.51 -9.09 -32.48
CA SER A 711 31.80 -7.77 -33.02
C SER A 711 33.18 -7.70 -33.66
N THR A 712 33.37 -6.67 -34.49
CA THR A 712 34.71 -6.24 -34.92
C THR A 712 35.48 -5.64 -33.76
N GLU A 713 36.79 -5.49 -33.95
CA GLU A 713 37.69 -4.87 -33.00
C GLU A 713 37.50 -3.35 -32.95
N ILE A 714 37.45 -2.78 -31.74
CA ILE A 714 37.29 -1.33 -31.55
C ILE A 714 38.30 -0.84 -30.51
N ALA A 715 39.02 0.24 -30.79
CA ALA A 715 39.95 0.87 -29.85
C ALA A 715 39.18 1.66 -28.79
N MET A 716 39.39 1.36 -27.51
CA MET A 716 38.72 2.03 -26.38
C MET A 716 39.57 2.00 -25.10
N THR A 717 39.33 2.95 -24.20
CA THR A 717 39.96 3.00 -22.86
C THR A 717 39.13 2.20 -21.84
N PRO A 718 39.71 1.33 -21.00
CA PRO A 718 39.00 0.62 -19.90
C PRO A 718 38.33 1.55 -18.88
N HIS A 719 37.36 1.04 -18.11
CA HIS A 719 36.56 1.88 -17.19
C HIS A 719 37.19 1.84 -15.82
N GLU A 720 37.26 3.00 -15.20
CA GLU A 720 37.64 3.16 -13.82
C GLU A 720 36.39 3.56 -13.05
N GLY A 721 35.99 2.76 -12.07
CA GLY A 721 34.75 2.96 -11.32
C GLY A 721 34.77 2.26 -9.95
N TYR A 722 33.63 2.28 -9.27
CA TYR A 722 33.47 1.71 -7.92
C TYR A 722 32.89 0.29 -7.99
N VAL A 723 33.47 -0.66 -7.25
CA VAL A 723 33.08 -2.08 -7.31
C VAL A 723 31.98 -2.42 -6.29
N THR A 724 32.00 -1.76 -5.14
CA THR A 724 30.96 -1.88 -4.11
C THR A 724 30.13 -0.59 -4.06
N PHE A 725 28.88 -0.71 -3.62
CA PHE A 725 28.02 0.47 -3.48
C PHE A 725 28.50 1.36 -2.32
N ASP A 726 29.11 0.78 -1.28
CA ASP A 726 29.67 1.54 -0.17
C ASP A 726 30.87 2.39 -0.62
N ASP A 727 31.78 1.85 -1.44
CA ASP A 727 32.90 2.61 -2.00
C ASP A 727 32.40 3.81 -2.83
N LEU A 728 31.36 3.60 -3.64
CA LEU A 728 30.70 4.66 -4.41
C LEU A 728 30.19 5.77 -3.48
N LYS A 729 29.47 5.40 -2.42
CA LYS A 729 28.92 6.34 -1.45
C LYS A 729 30.00 7.11 -0.70
N GLN A 730 30.97 6.41 -0.13
CA GLN A 730 32.06 7.02 0.64
C GLN A 730 32.88 7.97 -0.23
N ALA A 731 33.13 7.60 -1.49
CA ALA A 731 33.83 8.48 -2.41
C ALA A 731 33.03 9.73 -2.75
N LEU A 732 31.70 9.63 -2.91
CA LEU A 732 30.83 10.80 -3.10
C LEU A 732 30.89 11.74 -1.89
N ILE A 733 30.69 11.21 -0.68
CA ILE A 733 30.74 12.00 0.57
C ILE A 733 32.08 12.72 0.67
N LYS A 734 33.18 11.98 0.52
CA LYS A 734 34.53 12.54 0.54
C LYS A 734 34.75 13.62 -0.52
N ALA A 735 34.19 13.45 -1.71
CA ALA A 735 34.29 14.42 -2.80
C ALA A 735 33.48 15.69 -2.54
N LEU A 736 32.29 15.57 -1.94
CA LEU A 736 31.44 16.69 -1.57
C LEU A 736 31.98 17.45 -0.35
N ASP A 737 32.57 16.75 0.62
CA ASP A 737 33.21 17.33 1.82
C ASP A 737 34.58 17.96 1.53
N SER A 738 35.19 17.62 0.39
CA SER A 738 36.51 18.17 0.02
C SER A 738 36.46 19.69 -0.16
N PRO A 739 37.44 20.45 0.36
CA PRO A 739 37.49 21.90 0.17
C PRO A 739 37.76 22.32 -1.28
N ASP A 740 38.36 21.44 -2.09
CA ASP A 740 38.55 21.64 -3.52
C ASP A 740 37.67 20.69 -4.35
N ASP A 741 37.59 20.95 -5.66
CA ASP A 741 36.70 20.22 -6.57
C ASP A 741 37.40 19.10 -7.35
N THR A 742 38.67 18.81 -7.05
CA THR A 742 39.45 17.78 -7.74
C THR A 742 38.86 16.40 -7.51
N LEU A 743 38.52 16.08 -6.25
CA LEU A 743 37.88 14.82 -5.89
C LEU A 743 36.47 14.70 -6.48
N LEU A 744 35.75 15.83 -6.60
CA LEU A 744 34.42 15.86 -7.22
C LEU A 744 34.49 15.59 -8.72
N LYS A 745 35.49 16.14 -9.40
CA LYS A 745 35.75 15.89 -10.82
C LYS A 745 36.18 14.44 -11.07
N ASP A 746 37.06 13.90 -10.23
CA ASP A 746 37.46 12.49 -10.28
C ASP A 746 36.26 11.56 -10.06
N PHE A 747 35.44 11.85 -9.04
CA PHE A 747 34.21 11.11 -8.77
C PHE A 747 33.26 11.13 -9.99
N ALA A 748 32.96 12.32 -10.53
CA ALA A 748 32.09 12.49 -11.70
C ALA A 748 32.60 11.68 -12.91
N ASN A 749 33.91 11.66 -13.13
CA ASN A 749 34.53 10.87 -14.21
C ASN A 749 34.37 9.36 -14.03
N LYS A 750 34.38 8.87 -12.78
CA LYS A 750 34.27 7.45 -12.43
C LYS A 750 32.85 6.91 -12.45
N ILE A 751 31.86 7.75 -12.12
CA ILE A 751 30.44 7.32 -12.13
C ILE A 751 29.77 7.52 -13.50
N ALA A 752 30.37 8.32 -14.38
CA ALA A 752 29.95 8.47 -15.76
C ALA A 752 30.31 7.22 -16.58
N PRO A 753 29.47 6.81 -17.55
CA PRO A 753 29.83 5.72 -18.44
C PRO A 753 31.08 6.06 -19.26
N SER A 754 31.91 5.05 -19.51
CA SER A 754 33.05 5.09 -20.43
C SER A 754 32.64 4.71 -21.87
N ASP A 755 33.54 4.89 -22.83
CA ASP A 755 33.27 4.56 -24.25
C ASP A 755 32.86 3.10 -24.42
N HIS A 756 33.56 2.19 -23.73
CA HIS A 756 33.26 0.76 -23.83
C HIS A 756 32.03 0.35 -23.03
N LEU A 757 31.66 1.05 -21.94
CA LEU A 757 30.40 0.76 -21.27
C LEU A 757 29.21 1.26 -22.09
N LEU A 758 29.30 2.44 -22.72
CA LEU A 758 28.28 2.89 -23.69
C LEU A 758 28.17 1.94 -24.87
N TYR A 759 29.31 1.48 -25.39
CA TYR A 759 29.33 0.46 -26.43
C TYR A 759 28.68 -0.84 -25.94
N PHE A 760 29.00 -1.28 -24.72
CA PHE A 760 28.38 -2.46 -24.13
C PHE A 760 26.86 -2.30 -24.03
N PHE A 761 26.38 -1.16 -23.51
CA PHE A 761 24.96 -0.85 -23.44
C PHE A 761 24.30 -0.94 -24.81
N LYS A 762 24.92 -0.37 -25.84
CA LYS A 762 24.41 -0.39 -27.21
C LYS A 762 24.37 -1.78 -27.84
N GLU A 763 25.38 -2.62 -27.60
CA GLU A 763 25.50 -3.94 -28.24
C GLU A 763 24.79 -5.06 -27.47
N ASN A 764 24.54 -4.86 -26.17
CA ASN A 764 24.10 -5.92 -25.27
C ASN A 764 22.79 -5.63 -24.55
N LEU A 765 22.46 -4.36 -24.25
CA LEU A 765 21.39 -4.03 -23.31
C LEU A 765 20.22 -3.26 -23.95
N PHE A 766 20.51 -2.36 -24.89
CA PHE A 766 19.51 -1.49 -25.50
C PHE A 766 19.25 -1.83 -26.97
N ASN A 767 18.05 -1.50 -27.47
CA ASN A 767 17.80 -1.52 -28.91
C ASN A 767 18.56 -0.36 -29.58
N LYS A 768 18.71 -0.38 -30.92
CA LYS A 768 19.51 0.61 -31.69
C LYS A 768 19.15 2.09 -31.42
N THR A 769 18.01 2.36 -30.78
CA THR A 769 17.44 3.69 -30.51
C THR A 769 17.31 4.07 -29.03
N SER A 770 17.77 3.27 -28.04
CA SER A 770 17.48 3.55 -26.61
C SER A 770 18.52 4.37 -25.82
N LEU A 771 19.58 4.86 -26.45
CA LEU A 771 20.54 5.78 -25.83
C LEU A 771 20.40 7.16 -26.47
N GLU A 772 19.75 8.10 -25.75
CA GLU A 772 19.56 9.48 -26.22
C GLU A 772 20.91 10.22 -26.39
N PHE A 773 21.96 9.83 -25.63
CA PHE A 773 23.27 10.48 -25.63
C PHE A 773 24.46 9.52 -25.71
N THR A 774 25.44 9.87 -26.57
CA THR A 774 26.71 9.13 -26.69
C THR A 774 27.97 10.01 -26.56
N ASP A 775 27.85 11.32 -26.29
CA ASP A 775 29.01 12.19 -26.06
C ASP A 775 29.47 12.10 -24.60
N ILE A 776 30.54 11.34 -24.37
CA ILE A 776 31.10 11.09 -23.05
C ILE A 776 31.68 12.34 -22.41
N LYS A 777 32.29 13.22 -23.21
CA LYS A 777 32.90 14.43 -22.68
C LYS A 777 31.80 15.31 -22.10
N TYR A 778 30.69 15.46 -22.83
CA TYR A 778 29.52 16.16 -22.35
C TYR A 778 28.91 15.50 -21.10
N ILE A 779 28.74 14.17 -21.09
CA ILE A 779 28.17 13.47 -19.92
C ILE A 779 29.02 13.71 -18.66
N LYS A 780 30.35 13.55 -18.76
CA LYS A 780 31.28 13.76 -17.64
C LYS A 780 31.25 15.21 -17.14
N GLU A 781 31.28 16.17 -18.07
CA GLU A 781 31.22 17.60 -17.74
C GLU A 781 29.91 17.95 -17.05
N LYS A 782 28.79 17.43 -17.55
CA LYS A 782 27.48 17.65 -16.93
C LYS A 782 27.37 17.01 -15.55
N TYR A 783 27.86 15.79 -15.36
CA TYR A 783 27.90 15.15 -14.04
C TYR A 783 28.67 16.01 -13.04
N TYR A 784 29.85 16.50 -13.44
CA TYR A 784 30.66 17.38 -12.61
C TYR A 784 29.93 18.69 -12.29
N ASN A 785 29.35 19.37 -13.29
CA ASN A 785 28.67 20.65 -13.09
C ASN A 785 27.43 20.51 -12.19
N ASP A 786 26.61 19.48 -12.39
CA ASP A 786 25.42 19.25 -11.57
C ASP A 786 25.79 18.87 -10.12
N LEU A 787 26.86 18.07 -9.93
CA LEU A 787 27.40 17.76 -8.61
C LEU A 787 28.01 18.98 -7.92
N LEU A 788 28.68 19.86 -8.67
CA LEU A 788 29.26 21.10 -8.17
C LEU A 788 28.18 22.09 -7.73
N GLU A 789 27.12 22.22 -8.53
CA GLU A 789 25.95 23.00 -8.16
C GLU A 789 25.31 22.45 -6.88
N PHE A 790 25.15 21.13 -6.78
CA PHE A 790 24.63 20.48 -5.58
C PHE A 790 25.53 20.74 -4.36
N LYS A 791 26.85 20.58 -4.50
CA LYS A 791 27.83 20.86 -3.45
C LYS A 791 27.68 22.28 -2.90
N ASN A 792 27.58 23.28 -3.79
CA ASN A 792 27.52 24.68 -3.40
C ASN A 792 26.15 25.13 -2.87
N SER A 793 25.06 24.67 -3.49
CA SER A 793 23.71 25.14 -3.17
C SER A 793 23.03 24.37 -2.03
N ARG A 794 23.38 23.09 -1.86
CA ARG A 794 22.69 22.16 -0.94
C ARG A 794 23.61 21.55 0.12
N TRP A 795 24.80 21.08 -0.26
CA TRP A 795 25.71 20.38 0.67
C TRP A 795 26.40 21.33 1.65
N ASN A 796 26.99 22.41 1.14
CA ASN A 796 27.75 23.39 1.94
C ASN A 796 26.89 24.52 2.52
N ASN A 797 25.57 24.50 2.28
CA ASN A 797 24.69 25.61 2.63
C ASN A 797 24.30 25.58 4.12
N LYS A 798 24.75 26.59 4.88
CA LYS A 798 24.50 26.76 6.32
C LYS A 798 23.12 27.37 6.65
N SER A 799 22.26 27.66 5.66
CA SER A 799 21.03 28.44 5.83
C SER A 799 19.86 27.72 6.53
N GLY A 800 20.06 26.52 7.08
CA GLY A 800 19.05 25.77 7.84
C GLY A 800 17.89 25.15 7.03
N PHE A 801 17.78 25.46 5.73
CA PHE A 801 16.85 24.83 4.77
C PHE A 801 17.59 23.89 3.79
N GLY A 802 18.80 23.45 4.15
CA GLY A 802 19.73 22.66 3.34
C GLY A 802 19.55 21.16 3.46
N TYR A 803 20.27 20.44 2.59
CA TYR A 803 20.32 18.98 2.57
C TYR A 803 20.68 18.41 3.95
N ASN A 804 19.97 17.37 4.40
CA ASN A 804 20.34 16.70 5.63
C ASN A 804 21.56 15.81 5.39
N HIS A 805 22.78 16.32 5.68
CA HIS A 805 24.04 15.58 5.55
C HIS A 805 23.96 14.17 6.15
N SER A 806 23.26 14.03 7.28
CA SER A 806 23.10 12.74 7.96
C SER A 806 22.39 11.65 7.14
N SER A 807 21.56 12.04 6.16
CA SER A 807 20.81 11.11 5.30
C SER A 807 21.69 10.28 4.34
N LEU A 808 22.91 10.74 4.03
CA LEU A 808 23.90 9.95 3.26
C LEU A 808 24.94 9.30 4.18
N THR A 809 25.07 9.74 5.43
CA THR A 809 25.99 9.13 6.40
C THR A 809 25.37 7.94 7.13
N ASP A 810 24.03 7.82 7.16
CA ASP A 810 23.37 6.65 7.75
C ASP A 810 23.57 5.36 6.92
N PHE A 811 23.75 4.26 7.64
CA PHE A 811 24.77 3.26 7.31
C PHE A 811 24.35 2.13 6.37
N ALA A 812 23.10 2.04 5.93
CA ALA A 812 22.68 0.92 5.08
C ALA A 812 21.95 1.32 3.81
N ASP A 813 22.60 1.03 2.69
CA ASP A 813 21.96 1.04 1.38
C ASP A 813 21.72 -0.39 0.92
N TYR A 814 20.44 -0.75 0.86
CA TYR A 814 20.01 -2.06 0.43
C TYR A 814 20.02 -2.13 -1.09
N THR A 815 20.77 -3.09 -1.59
CA THR A 815 20.84 -3.37 -3.02
C THR A 815 19.74 -4.37 -3.40
N TRP A 816 18.96 -4.06 -4.42
CA TRP A 816 17.87 -4.87 -4.97
C TRP A 816 18.28 -5.50 -6.29
N GLU A 817 17.93 -6.77 -6.48
CA GLU A 817 18.16 -7.48 -7.74
C GLU A 817 16.85 -7.50 -8.55
N LYS A 818 16.87 -7.00 -9.79
CA LYS A 818 15.73 -7.02 -10.70
C LYS A 818 16.15 -7.57 -12.06
N GLU A 819 15.54 -8.67 -12.49
CA GLU A 819 15.62 -9.16 -13.89
C GLU A 819 17.07 -9.28 -14.41
N GLY A 820 18.02 -9.71 -13.57
CA GLY A 820 19.43 -9.89 -13.93
C GLY A 820 20.34 -8.67 -13.72
N TYR A 821 19.81 -7.56 -13.19
CA TYR A 821 20.61 -6.37 -12.83
C TYR A 821 20.53 -6.08 -11.34
N VAL A 822 21.65 -5.56 -10.83
CA VAL A 822 21.81 -5.11 -9.46
C VAL A 822 21.57 -3.59 -9.44
N THR A 823 20.58 -3.14 -8.68
CA THR A 823 20.20 -1.73 -8.50
C THR A 823 20.19 -1.39 -7.01
N ASN A 824 20.39 -0.15 -6.61
CA ASN A 824 20.39 0.27 -5.21
C ASN A 824 19.06 0.93 -4.79
N VAL A 825 17.94 0.42 -5.29
CA VAL A 825 16.61 0.99 -5.01
C VAL A 825 16.23 0.79 -3.54
N ARG A 826 16.19 1.88 -2.77
CA ARG A 826 15.55 1.91 -1.43
C ARG A 826 14.03 1.82 -1.53
N THR A 827 13.42 0.99 -0.67
CA THR A 827 11.99 0.64 -0.71
C THR A 827 11.11 1.47 0.21
N ARG A 828 11.62 2.17 1.24
CA ARG A 828 10.76 2.78 2.29
C ARG A 828 11.09 4.18 2.80
N ASP A 829 12.11 4.87 2.31
CA ASP A 829 12.44 6.19 2.84
C ASP A 829 12.18 7.33 1.86
N HIS A 830 11.29 8.24 2.28
CA HIS A 830 11.23 9.62 1.80
C HIS A 830 12.38 10.48 2.39
N ALA A 831 13.49 9.86 2.84
CA ALA A 831 14.58 10.51 3.59
C ALA A 831 15.40 11.51 2.76
N PHE A 832 15.24 11.56 1.44
CA PHE A 832 15.69 12.69 0.63
C PHE A 832 14.61 13.77 0.62
N GLY A 833 14.54 14.59 1.68
CA GLY A 833 13.77 15.83 1.65
C GLY A 833 14.08 16.59 0.35
N ASP A 834 13.05 16.79 -0.48
CA ASP A 834 13.02 17.39 -1.83
C ASP A 834 14.39 17.54 -2.57
N THR A 835 15.15 16.44 -2.69
CA THR A 835 16.43 16.43 -3.42
C THR A 835 16.48 15.25 -4.39
N ARG A 836 15.58 15.31 -5.38
CA ARG A 836 15.50 14.44 -6.57
C ARG A 836 16.83 14.23 -7.32
N PHE A 837 17.88 14.99 -7.02
CA PHE A 837 19.18 14.89 -7.70
C PHE A 837 20.05 13.74 -7.18
N MET A 838 20.28 13.62 -5.86
CA MET A 838 21.04 12.49 -5.28
C MET A 838 20.31 11.17 -5.51
N GLU A 839 18.98 11.21 -5.55
CA GLU A 839 18.16 10.09 -6.01
C GLU A 839 18.55 9.62 -7.42
N LYS A 840 18.76 10.54 -8.37
CA LYS A 840 19.15 10.18 -9.74
C LYS A 840 20.58 9.68 -9.85
N VAL A 841 21.50 10.28 -9.08
CA VAL A 841 22.93 9.93 -9.14
C VAL A 841 23.19 8.57 -8.49
N LEU A 842 22.64 8.37 -7.30
CA LEU A 842 22.83 7.15 -6.51
C LEU A 842 21.68 6.16 -6.67
N ARG A 843 20.42 6.45 -6.31
CA ARG A 843 19.30 5.45 -6.15
C ARG A 843 19.05 4.56 -7.37
N ASN A 844 19.32 5.09 -8.56
CA ASN A 844 19.13 4.38 -9.82
C ASN A 844 20.45 3.87 -10.41
N ALA A 845 21.56 3.93 -9.68
CA ALA A 845 22.81 3.37 -10.16
C ALA A 845 22.64 1.87 -10.42
N ILE A 846 23.34 1.39 -11.43
CA ILE A 846 23.33 -0.02 -11.82
C ILE A 846 24.76 -0.54 -11.82
N LYS A 847 24.94 -1.80 -11.45
CA LYS A 847 26.23 -2.48 -11.57
C LYS A 847 26.34 -3.11 -12.95
N VAL A 848 27.32 -2.67 -13.74
CA VAL A 848 27.60 -3.17 -15.09
C VAL A 848 29.10 -3.45 -15.22
N ASN A 849 29.44 -4.64 -15.69
CA ASN A 849 30.80 -5.20 -15.80
C ASN A 849 31.63 -5.04 -14.52
N GLY A 850 30.97 -5.17 -13.36
CA GLY A 850 31.60 -5.10 -12.04
C GLY A 850 31.72 -3.69 -11.46
N PHE A 851 31.26 -2.65 -12.17
CA PHE A 851 31.33 -1.26 -11.73
C PHE A 851 29.95 -0.63 -11.57
N TRP A 852 29.78 0.20 -10.55
CA TRP A 852 28.58 1.02 -10.36
C TRP A 852 28.60 2.23 -11.27
N ILE A 853 27.59 2.33 -12.13
CA ILE A 853 27.40 3.42 -13.08
C ILE A 853 26.13 4.17 -12.72
N SER A 854 26.21 5.49 -12.67
CA SER A 854 25.02 6.31 -12.51
C SER A 854 24.19 6.30 -13.79
N THR A 855 22.89 6.04 -13.67
CA THR A 855 21.95 6.05 -14.80
C THR A 855 21.40 7.44 -15.11
N TYR A 856 21.89 8.49 -14.43
CA TYR A 856 21.40 9.85 -14.59
C TYR A 856 21.45 10.35 -16.04
N PHE A 857 22.49 10.00 -16.80
CA PHE A 857 22.62 10.32 -18.23
C PHE A 857 21.54 9.70 -19.12
N MET A 858 20.83 8.68 -18.64
CA MET A 858 19.73 8.01 -19.35
C MET A 858 18.36 8.60 -19.00
N THR A 859 18.32 9.65 -18.17
CA THR A 859 17.07 10.31 -17.79
C THR A 859 16.72 11.45 -18.74
N ARG A 860 15.43 11.59 -19.09
CA ARG A 860 14.92 12.74 -19.86
C ARG A 860 15.27 14.12 -19.25
N SER A 861 15.57 14.15 -17.96
CA SER A 861 15.95 15.38 -17.25
C SER A 861 17.41 15.79 -17.44
N PHE A 862 18.23 14.97 -18.12
CA PHE A 862 19.64 15.28 -18.37
C PHE A 862 19.79 16.50 -19.32
N GLU A 863 18.83 16.76 -20.20
CA GLU A 863 18.92 17.89 -21.15
C GLU A 863 18.45 19.23 -20.59
N ASN A 864 17.49 19.22 -19.65
CA ASN A 864 16.76 20.44 -19.29
C ASN A 864 17.47 21.24 -18.20
N ARG A 865 18.35 22.15 -18.61
CA ARG A 865 18.48 23.50 -18.04
C ARG A 865 18.95 24.51 -19.08
#